data_AF-A0A9E7U965-F1
#
_entry.id   AF-A0A9E7U965-F1
#
_cell.length_a   1.000
_cell.length_b   1.000
_cell.length_c   1.000
_cell.angle_alpha   90.00
_cell.angle_beta   90.00
_cell.angle_gamma   90.00
#
_symmetry.space_group_name_H-M   'P 1'
#
loop_
_entity.id
_entity.type
_entity.pdbx_description
1 polymer ?
#
loop_
_entity_poly.entity_id
_entity_poly.type
_entity_poly.pdbx_seq_one_letter_code
_entity_poly.pdbx_strand_id
1 'polypeptide(L)'
;MAPDRFTSVTDSRAAANVIGALVLFAFLIIAVSLYQAQVVPQDNQQVEFSHNLEVQDDMSAVRNAILDAASTGEARSIGVDLGTRYQPRTFFRNPPPPSGRLSATQFDRPVTIVNAQSVGDTETGDYWNGDSRSIETGVLEYEPNYNRYRAAPTTVYESTLVYNSFAEEKTRMLAPQRLVRGTDITLIGLTGEFSTSRNRPVTISPEAASPETRRVTLEAAGGPITITAPTTLGEAAWEDALNDEDHVESVTVADGVLTVTLDESATYDLRMAKVGLEQQAQTTPRYITDVGRSGDRFTVEVRDTYNNPKSGVEVTVSTNGVQQTVKETDSDGRVSYDFSGTGTLSFRIPGGGDEREVVFDVDPVTSPNGDGGPIDVTWTAPNGGDDFTFDAGADDDGQVTLTAQSDPAVEDLDVEYVVNNSSVGTIAPPDSTTNDAGATQTTFEALANGTVSVYALGGGGGDVINITVTNVGEGDLPGGEPVVGNPAQAFDDADDDGALDANERTIATSQLYDFDNTSVNLVIPEAVGELEQRNDPVSIRARSITSEVDFSSTNKAVTLEATAGEVLLDSRIEAKKSSVDISGTRVDVSGASINGQNDGITLTANGDELIASGAQLSASKSTVDVSGKRVDVSGANIDATNRGITLAATDGELVASGALLSASKSTVDISGKRVDVSGANIDATNQGITLSATVSGGGELIASNALLSADKSDIALESVGDIFVDGATLQSRNGRITADLGGAYTLHLSGTVVQNQKGPGAIQYTPDGVTEDPDRPIAEPQ
;
A
#
# COMPACT_ATOMS: atom_id res chain seq x y z
N MET A 1 0.76 102.32 55.13
CA MET A 1 1.49 102.39 53.85
C MET A 1 2.33 101.12 53.76
N ALA A 2 1.83 100.10 53.02
CA ALA A 2 2.48 98.86 52.55
C ALA A 2 3.16 97.89 53.58
N PRO A 3 3.56 96.65 53.21
CA PRO A 3 2.71 95.43 53.22
C PRO A 3 3.41 94.16 53.82
N ASP A 4 2.85 92.97 53.52
CA ASP A 4 3.48 91.62 53.50
C ASP A 4 3.51 90.81 54.83
N ARG A 5 3.16 89.51 54.93
CA ARG A 5 3.15 88.38 53.97
C ARG A 5 2.03 87.37 54.29
N PHE A 6 1.36 86.86 53.25
CA PHE A 6 0.67 85.56 53.27
C PHE A 6 1.68 84.48 52.84
N THR A 7 1.97 83.52 53.72
CA THR A 7 2.60 82.25 53.32
C THR A 7 1.51 81.24 52.98
N SER A 8 1.46 80.81 51.71
CA SER A 8 0.63 79.71 51.26
C SER A 8 1.18 78.38 51.83
N VAL A 9 0.33 77.65 52.54
CA VAL A 9 0.55 76.24 52.87
C VAL A 9 -0.55 75.45 52.17
N THR A 10 -0.51 75.41 50.84
CA THR A 10 -1.34 74.50 50.03
C THR A 10 -0.62 74.19 48.73
N ASP A 11 0.51 73.46 48.75
CA ASP A 11 1.01 72.86 47.49
C ASP A 11 2.01 71.70 47.62
N SER A 12 1.80 70.75 48.53
CA SER A 12 2.66 69.54 48.62
C SER A 12 1.89 68.23 48.46
N ARG A 13 0.55 68.26 48.54
CA ARG A 13 -0.31 67.08 48.35
C ARG A 13 -0.70 66.85 46.88
N ALA A 14 -0.78 67.89 46.07
CA ALA A 14 -1.00 67.77 44.62
C ALA A 14 0.26 67.26 43.88
N ALA A 15 1.44 67.73 44.29
CA ALA A 15 2.73 67.28 43.74
C ALA A 15 3.00 65.80 44.01
N ALA A 16 2.67 65.27 45.20
CA ALA A 16 2.90 63.86 45.54
C ALA A 16 2.10 62.89 44.66
N ASN A 17 0.83 63.21 44.34
CA ASN A 17 0.00 62.40 43.45
C ASN A 17 0.52 62.41 42.00
N VAL A 18 1.00 63.57 41.53
CA VAL A 18 1.57 63.72 40.17
C VAL A 18 2.92 62.99 40.07
N ILE A 19 3.77 63.09 41.09
CA ILE A 19 5.05 62.37 41.15
C ILE A 19 4.80 60.85 41.22
N GLY A 20 3.83 60.40 42.02
CA GLY A 20 3.43 58.99 42.06
C GLY A 20 2.94 58.47 40.70
N ALA A 21 2.11 59.25 40.00
CA ALA A 21 1.64 58.91 38.66
C ALA A 21 2.77 58.86 37.62
N LEU A 22 3.71 59.81 37.65
CA LEU A 22 4.89 59.83 36.78
C LEU A 22 5.80 58.63 37.02
N VAL A 23 6.02 58.25 38.28
CA VAL A 23 6.82 57.08 38.64
C VAL A 23 6.15 55.78 38.19
N LEU A 24 4.84 55.62 38.44
CA LEU A 24 4.08 54.46 37.95
C LEU A 24 4.08 54.37 36.42
N PHE A 25 3.94 55.51 35.73
CA PHE A 25 4.04 55.56 34.27
C PHE A 25 5.45 55.20 33.78
N ALA A 26 6.51 55.69 34.43
CA ALA A 26 7.88 55.31 34.11
C ALA A 26 8.10 53.80 34.31
N PHE A 27 7.61 53.21 35.40
CA PHE A 27 7.66 51.76 35.62
C PHE A 27 6.87 50.99 34.57
N LEU A 28 5.69 51.48 34.16
CA LEU A 28 4.90 50.86 33.10
C LEU A 28 5.67 50.87 31.78
N ILE A 29 6.28 51.98 31.38
CA ILE A 29 7.08 52.07 30.15
C ILE A 29 8.29 51.14 30.22
N ILE A 30 8.97 51.06 31.37
CA ILE A 30 10.07 50.11 31.57
C ILE A 30 9.58 48.67 31.44
N ALA A 31 8.45 48.32 32.07
CA ALA A 31 7.87 46.97 32.00
C ALA A 31 7.45 46.60 30.57
N VAL A 32 6.79 47.50 29.84
CA VAL A 32 6.41 47.32 28.43
C VAL A 32 7.65 47.18 27.55
N SER A 33 8.70 47.97 27.79
CA SER A 33 9.97 47.88 27.06
C SER A 33 10.68 46.56 27.33
N LEU A 34 10.69 46.10 28.59
CA LEU A 34 11.26 44.80 28.98
C LEU A 34 10.49 43.65 28.32
N TYR A 35 9.16 43.72 28.31
CA TYR A 35 8.31 42.74 27.66
C TYR A 35 8.57 42.66 26.14
N GLN A 36 8.68 43.81 25.46
CA GLN A 36 9.01 43.89 24.03
C GLN A 36 10.43 43.36 23.73
N ALA A 37 11.37 43.51 24.65
CA ALA A 37 12.77 43.13 24.47
C ALA A 37 13.07 41.66 24.83
N GLN A 38 12.29 41.05 25.73
CA GLN A 38 12.56 39.70 26.24
C GLN A 38 11.46 38.69 25.88
N VAL A 39 10.19 39.02 26.13
CA VAL A 39 9.08 38.08 25.96
C VAL A 39 8.68 37.94 24.49
N VAL A 40 8.49 39.06 23.78
CA VAL A 40 8.07 39.00 22.35
C VAL A 40 9.05 38.21 21.48
N PRO A 41 10.39 38.36 21.61
CA PRO A 41 11.33 37.51 20.87
C PRO A 41 11.25 36.02 21.22
N GLN A 42 11.02 35.67 22.49
CA GLN A 42 10.89 34.27 22.93
C GLN A 42 9.62 33.63 22.39
N ASP A 43 8.46 34.30 22.49
CA ASP A 43 7.21 33.83 21.89
C ASP A 43 7.36 33.61 20.38
N ASN A 44 7.99 34.55 19.69
CA ASN A 44 8.19 34.46 18.24
C ASN A 44 9.17 33.33 17.87
N GLN A 45 10.18 33.08 18.69
CA GLN A 45 11.08 31.95 18.53
C GLN A 45 10.35 30.62 18.69
N GLN A 46 9.41 30.53 19.65
CA GLN A 46 8.59 29.33 19.84
C GLN A 46 7.71 29.04 18.62
N VAL A 47 7.08 30.07 18.03
CA VAL A 47 6.28 29.93 16.81
C VAL A 47 7.14 29.43 15.64
N GLU A 48 8.35 29.96 15.48
CA GLU A 48 9.28 29.52 14.43
C GLU A 48 9.81 28.10 14.68
N PHE A 49 10.00 27.70 15.93
CA PHE A 49 10.38 26.33 16.30
C PHE A 49 9.25 25.35 16.00
N SER A 50 8.01 25.66 16.39
CA SER A 50 6.84 24.82 16.07
C SER A 50 6.67 24.65 14.56
N HIS A 51 6.76 25.72 13.78
CA HIS A 51 6.72 25.63 12.32
C HIS A 51 7.87 24.80 11.74
N ASN A 52 9.07 24.85 12.34
CA ASN A 52 10.17 24.00 11.89
C ASN A 52 9.91 22.50 12.11
N LEU A 53 9.14 22.13 13.14
CA LEU A 53 8.71 20.74 13.35
C LEU A 53 7.64 20.35 12.32
N GLU A 54 6.64 21.22 12.09
CA GLU A 54 5.60 21.01 11.08
C GLU A 54 6.21 20.75 9.68
N VAL A 55 7.20 21.54 9.26
CA VAL A 55 7.85 21.34 7.95
C VAL A 55 8.67 20.05 7.87
N GLN A 56 9.20 19.56 9.00
CA GLN A 56 9.91 18.26 9.02
C GLN A 56 8.93 17.11 8.77
N ASP A 57 7.72 17.21 9.33
CA ASP A 57 6.64 16.27 9.07
C ASP A 57 6.16 16.38 7.62
N ASP A 58 5.96 17.60 7.10
CA ASP A 58 5.61 17.84 5.69
C ASP A 58 6.65 17.23 4.73
N MET A 59 7.94 17.42 4.99
CA MET A 59 9.03 16.86 4.17
C MET A 59 9.07 15.33 4.25
N SER A 60 8.76 14.75 5.41
CA SER A 60 8.61 13.30 5.57
C SER A 60 7.39 12.78 4.81
N ALA A 61 6.29 13.54 4.77
CA ALA A 61 5.12 13.24 3.96
C ALA A 61 5.41 13.34 2.45
N VAL A 62 6.19 14.33 2.01
CA VAL A 62 6.67 14.43 0.60
C VAL A 62 7.52 13.22 0.25
N ARG A 63 8.44 12.80 1.11
CA ARG A 63 9.19 11.56 0.92
C ARG A 63 8.28 10.36 0.73
N ASN A 64 7.28 10.20 1.60
CA ASN A 64 6.36 9.07 1.52
C ASN A 64 5.57 9.14 0.21
N ALA A 65 5.09 10.32 -0.21
CA ALA A 65 4.44 10.49 -1.51
C ALA A 65 5.37 10.15 -2.71
N ILE A 66 6.67 10.44 -2.62
CA ILE A 66 7.65 10.02 -3.65
C ILE A 66 7.80 8.48 -3.66
N LEU A 67 7.87 7.85 -2.49
CA LEU A 67 7.99 6.39 -2.36
C LEU A 67 6.72 5.67 -2.82
N ASP A 68 5.55 6.21 -2.46
CA ASP A 68 4.25 5.70 -2.87
C ASP A 68 4.15 5.78 -4.39
N ALA A 69 4.38 6.96 -4.98
CA ALA A 69 4.39 7.14 -6.44
C ALA A 69 5.39 6.20 -7.12
N ALA A 70 6.60 6.05 -6.57
CA ALA A 70 7.60 5.12 -7.10
C ALA A 70 7.08 3.67 -7.09
N SER A 71 6.39 3.23 -6.04
CA SER A 71 5.96 1.84 -5.88
C SER A 71 4.64 1.49 -6.57
N THR A 72 3.64 2.38 -6.54
CA THR A 72 2.28 2.12 -7.06
C THR A 72 2.00 2.82 -8.37
N GLY A 73 2.79 3.83 -8.73
CA GLY A 73 2.48 4.73 -9.85
C GLY A 73 1.46 5.83 -9.51
N GLU A 74 0.85 5.81 -8.33
CA GLU A 74 -0.18 6.78 -7.95
C GLU A 74 0.42 8.12 -7.48
N ALA A 75 -0.07 9.22 -8.02
CA ALA A 75 0.38 10.56 -7.64
C ALA A 75 -0.36 11.07 -6.41
N ARG A 76 0.37 11.50 -5.37
CA ARG A 76 -0.20 12.11 -4.16
C ARG A 76 0.29 13.54 -3.97
N SER A 77 -0.62 14.47 -3.73
CA SER A 77 -0.28 15.88 -3.52
C SER A 77 -0.08 16.20 -2.03
N ILE A 78 1.07 16.79 -1.69
CA ILE A 78 1.44 17.18 -0.32
C ILE A 78 1.68 18.69 -0.27
N GLY A 79 1.09 19.37 0.70
CA GLY A 79 1.37 20.79 0.97
C GLY A 79 2.51 20.94 1.97
N VAL A 80 3.52 21.73 1.63
CA VAL A 80 4.64 22.07 2.52
C VAL A 80 4.51 23.53 2.95
N ASP A 81 4.35 23.83 4.23
CA ASP A 81 4.24 25.22 4.69
C ASP A 81 5.61 25.91 4.70
N LEU A 82 5.86 26.79 3.71
CA LEU A 82 7.17 27.43 3.59
C LEU A 82 7.39 28.55 4.62
N GLY A 83 6.38 29.00 5.36
CA GLY A 83 6.63 29.98 6.41
C GLY A 83 5.42 30.37 7.24
N THR A 84 5.68 30.71 8.50
CA THR A 84 4.64 31.00 9.48
C THR A 84 4.33 32.51 9.64
N ARG A 85 3.32 32.83 10.47
CA ARG A 85 2.94 34.20 10.83
C ARG A 85 2.86 34.36 12.34
N TYR A 86 3.36 35.48 12.84
CA TYR A 86 3.19 35.82 14.26
C TYR A 86 1.78 36.33 14.55
N GLN A 87 1.25 35.96 15.72
CA GLN A 87 0.00 36.48 16.23
C GLN A 87 0.04 38.02 16.34
N PRO A 88 -0.99 38.75 15.84
CA PRO A 88 -1.05 40.20 15.96
C PRO A 88 -1.05 40.66 17.43
N ARG A 89 -0.32 41.75 17.72
CA ARG A 89 -0.23 42.33 19.07
C ARG A 89 -0.65 43.81 19.04
N THR A 90 -1.49 44.24 19.99
CA THR A 90 -2.07 45.61 20.01
C THR A 90 -1.06 46.71 20.31
N PHE A 91 -0.12 46.47 21.23
CA PHE A 91 0.86 47.47 21.69
C PHE A 91 2.31 47.13 21.33
N PHE A 92 2.55 45.94 20.78
CA PHE A 92 3.88 45.41 20.50
C PHE A 92 4.10 45.26 18.99
N ARG A 93 5.37 45.31 18.56
CA ARG A 93 5.73 45.09 17.16
C ARG A 93 6.34 43.71 16.97
N ASN A 94 5.80 42.98 15.99
CA ASN A 94 6.41 41.78 15.46
C ASN A 94 7.34 42.14 14.28
N PRO A 95 8.38 41.33 14.01
CA PRO A 95 9.12 41.42 12.76
C PRO A 95 8.23 41.00 11.57
N PRO A 96 8.70 41.21 10.32
CA PRO A 96 8.04 40.65 9.14
C PRO A 96 7.84 39.14 9.29
N PRO A 97 6.76 38.55 8.76
CA PRO A 97 6.56 37.11 8.82
C PRO A 97 7.77 36.37 8.26
N PRO A 98 8.27 35.33 8.95
CA PRO A 98 9.34 34.50 8.41
C PRO A 98 8.88 33.81 7.12
N SER A 99 9.86 33.43 6.33
CA SER A 99 9.68 32.71 5.06
C SER A 99 10.66 31.55 5.03
N GLY A 100 10.53 30.70 4.02
CA GLY A 100 11.42 29.59 3.76
C GLY A 100 11.55 29.39 2.26
N ARG A 101 12.57 28.63 1.89
CA ARG A 101 12.85 28.29 0.50
C ARG A 101 12.77 26.78 0.36
N LEU A 102 11.94 26.31 -0.57
CA LEU A 102 11.94 24.93 -1.03
C LEU A 102 12.57 24.90 -2.42
N SER A 103 13.57 24.06 -2.60
CA SER A 103 14.24 23.90 -3.90
C SER A 103 14.50 22.44 -4.21
N ALA A 104 14.22 22.06 -5.45
CA ALA A 104 14.66 20.81 -6.04
C ALA A 104 15.73 21.10 -7.10
N THR A 105 16.83 20.35 -7.06
CA THR A 105 17.95 20.48 -8.01
C THR A 105 18.43 19.11 -8.44
N GLN A 106 18.83 18.98 -9.71
CA GLN A 106 19.46 17.75 -10.19
C GLN A 106 20.91 17.67 -9.71
N PHE A 107 21.38 16.48 -9.36
CA PHE A 107 22.82 16.28 -9.15
C PHE A 107 23.57 16.21 -10.49
N ASP A 108 24.80 16.73 -10.51
CA ASP A 108 25.69 16.65 -11.69
C ASP A 108 26.21 15.23 -11.96
N ARG A 109 26.07 14.31 -10.98
CA ARG A 109 26.51 12.92 -11.07
C ARG A 109 25.30 11.97 -10.92
N PRO A 110 25.24 10.88 -11.68
CA PRO A 110 24.16 9.91 -11.55
C PRO A 110 24.40 8.94 -10.38
N VAL A 111 23.35 8.25 -9.96
CA VAL A 111 23.48 6.99 -9.23
C VAL A 111 23.99 5.93 -10.20
N THR A 112 24.97 5.13 -9.81
CA THR A 112 25.57 4.10 -10.66
C THR A 112 25.69 2.78 -9.90
N ILE A 113 25.35 1.69 -10.56
CA ILE A 113 25.57 0.31 -10.09
C ILE A 113 26.60 -0.35 -11.01
N VAL A 114 27.54 -1.10 -10.44
CA VAL A 114 28.66 -1.74 -11.16
C VAL A 114 28.83 -3.17 -10.66
N ASN A 115 29.36 -4.05 -11.52
CA ASN A 115 29.60 -5.48 -11.26
C ASN A 115 28.31 -6.26 -10.95
N ALA A 116 27.17 -5.83 -11.48
CA ALA A 116 25.90 -6.50 -11.29
C ALA A 116 25.46 -7.20 -12.57
N GLN A 117 25.28 -8.52 -12.52
CA GLN A 117 24.72 -9.32 -13.60
C GLN A 117 23.44 -10.03 -13.16
N SER A 118 22.50 -10.28 -14.08
CA SER A 118 21.26 -10.97 -13.73
C SER A 118 21.45 -12.47 -13.54
N VAL A 119 20.67 -13.05 -12.63
CA VAL A 119 20.65 -14.49 -12.36
C VAL A 119 19.64 -15.19 -13.26
N GLY A 120 20.05 -16.25 -13.95
CA GLY A 120 19.16 -17.24 -14.57
C GLY A 120 18.40 -16.83 -15.84
N ASP A 121 18.39 -15.55 -16.19
CA ASP A 121 17.77 -15.01 -17.41
C ASP A 121 18.85 -14.52 -18.38
N THR A 122 18.94 -15.14 -19.55
CA THR A 122 19.95 -14.82 -20.57
C THR A 122 19.65 -13.50 -21.28
N GLU A 123 18.38 -13.22 -21.55
CA GLU A 123 17.94 -12.03 -22.30
C GLU A 123 17.99 -10.78 -21.41
N THR A 124 17.55 -10.89 -20.15
CA THR A 124 17.82 -9.83 -19.16
C THR A 124 19.34 -9.69 -18.92
N GLY A 125 20.09 -10.78 -19.06
CA GLY A 125 21.56 -10.82 -18.94
C GLY A 125 22.30 -10.03 -20.00
N ASP A 126 21.71 -9.79 -21.17
CA ASP A 126 22.32 -8.93 -22.18
C ASP A 126 22.36 -7.45 -21.74
N TYR A 127 21.40 -7.03 -20.90
CA TYR A 127 21.42 -5.71 -20.27
C TYR A 127 22.08 -5.72 -18.88
N TRP A 128 21.86 -6.73 -18.06
CA TRP A 128 22.52 -6.87 -16.76
C TRP A 128 23.67 -7.87 -16.88
N ASN A 129 24.78 -7.40 -17.47
CA ASN A 129 25.95 -8.19 -17.85
C ASN A 129 27.22 -7.88 -17.01
N GLY A 130 27.08 -7.13 -15.91
CA GLY A 130 28.20 -6.64 -15.10
C GLY A 130 28.69 -5.22 -15.45
N ASP A 131 28.32 -4.67 -16.61
CA ASP A 131 28.66 -3.29 -17.00
C ASP A 131 28.02 -2.26 -16.07
N SER A 132 28.62 -1.07 -16.00
CA SER A 132 28.05 0.04 -15.24
C SER A 132 26.68 0.48 -15.79
N ARG A 133 25.69 0.60 -14.89
CA ARG A 133 24.36 1.15 -15.19
C ARG A 133 24.11 2.38 -14.34
N SER A 134 23.55 3.43 -14.93
CA SER A 134 23.40 4.73 -14.26
C SER A 134 22.01 5.31 -14.42
N ILE A 135 21.51 5.98 -13.37
CA ILE A 135 20.28 6.77 -13.38
C ILE A 135 20.51 8.16 -12.81
N GLU A 136 19.84 9.15 -13.39
CA GLU A 136 19.85 10.51 -12.87
C GLU A 136 18.98 10.61 -11.61
N THR A 137 19.44 11.39 -10.63
CA THR A 137 18.66 11.70 -9.42
C THR A 137 18.93 13.13 -8.95
N GLY A 138 18.09 13.62 -8.04
CA GLY A 138 18.13 14.97 -7.52
C GLY A 138 17.99 15.03 -6.00
N VAL A 139 18.02 16.24 -5.48
CA VAL A 139 17.86 16.57 -4.06
C VAL A 139 16.74 17.59 -3.90
N LEU A 140 15.95 17.45 -2.83
CA LEU A 140 14.94 18.42 -2.42
C LEU A 140 15.31 18.99 -1.05
N GLU A 141 15.45 20.31 -0.96
CA GLU A 141 15.90 21.01 0.24
C GLU A 141 14.89 22.06 0.70
N TYR A 142 14.59 22.07 1.99
CA TYR A 142 13.90 23.16 2.67
C TYR A 142 14.87 23.94 3.57
N GLU A 143 15.07 25.22 3.25
CA GLU A 143 15.89 26.15 4.01
C GLU A 143 15.00 27.23 4.68
N PRO A 144 14.91 27.26 6.02
CA PRO A 144 14.13 28.26 6.72
C PRO A 144 14.85 29.61 6.83
N ASN A 145 14.13 30.71 6.61
CA ASN A 145 14.60 32.08 6.84
C ASN A 145 13.85 32.71 8.04
N TYR A 146 14.12 32.17 9.23
CA TYR A 146 13.53 32.62 10.49
C TYR A 146 14.19 33.90 11.05
N ASN A 147 13.42 34.68 11.80
CA ASN A 147 13.92 35.92 12.40
C ASN A 147 14.59 35.69 13.77
N ARG A 148 14.12 34.72 14.56
CA ARG A 148 14.55 34.49 15.95
C ARG A 148 15.17 33.12 16.18
N TYR A 149 14.63 32.06 15.60
CA TYR A 149 15.13 30.70 15.70
C TYR A 149 16.29 30.47 14.74
N ARG A 150 17.51 30.78 15.19
CA ARG A 150 18.75 30.75 14.38
C ARG A 150 19.41 29.37 14.26
N ALA A 151 18.97 28.40 15.05
CA ALA A 151 19.51 27.04 15.06
C ALA A 151 18.68 26.06 14.22
N ALA A 152 17.77 26.57 13.39
CA ALA A 152 16.95 25.73 12.53
C ALA A 152 17.83 24.98 11.50
N PRO A 153 17.63 23.68 11.31
CA PRO A 153 18.31 22.92 10.27
C PRO A 153 17.74 23.20 8.88
N THR A 154 18.51 22.85 7.85
CA THR A 154 17.98 22.59 6.51
C THR A 154 17.44 21.16 6.50
N THR A 155 16.20 20.97 6.05
CA THR A 155 15.61 19.63 5.91
C THR A 155 15.77 19.16 4.49
N VAL A 156 16.40 17.99 4.28
CA VAL A 156 16.84 17.50 2.98
C VAL A 156 16.24 16.14 2.70
N TYR A 157 15.77 15.93 1.48
CA TYR A 157 15.50 14.63 0.87
C TYR A 157 16.52 14.35 -0.23
N GLU A 158 17.23 13.21 -0.12
CA GLU A 158 18.06 12.62 -1.18
C GLU A 158 18.11 11.10 -0.96
N SER A 159 18.30 10.32 -2.03
CA SER A 159 18.57 8.87 -1.96
C SER A 159 17.66 8.10 -0.98
N THR A 160 16.35 8.36 -1.02
CA THR A 160 15.30 7.79 -0.15
C THR A 160 15.34 8.21 1.34
N LEU A 161 16.28 9.04 1.76
CA LEU A 161 16.40 9.56 3.11
C LEU A 161 15.67 10.91 3.25
N VAL A 162 15.22 11.20 4.47
CA VAL A 162 14.95 12.57 4.91
C VAL A 162 15.71 12.81 6.20
N TYR A 163 16.42 13.93 6.28
CA TYR A 163 17.20 14.31 7.45
C TYR A 163 17.27 15.82 7.64
N ASN A 164 17.65 16.21 8.84
CA ASN A 164 18.02 17.57 9.19
C ASN A 164 19.53 17.74 9.13
N SER A 165 19.99 18.72 8.37
CA SER A 165 21.38 19.18 8.35
C SER A 165 21.52 20.46 9.18
N PHE A 166 22.34 20.40 10.22
CA PHE A 166 22.65 21.53 11.10
C PHE A 166 23.99 22.16 10.71
N ALA A 167 24.26 23.36 11.24
CA ALA A 167 25.59 23.95 11.18
C ALA A 167 26.65 22.99 11.77
N GLU A 168 27.86 23.01 11.22
CA GLU A 168 28.98 22.10 11.57
C GLU A 168 28.77 20.64 11.13
N GLU A 169 27.98 20.40 10.07
CA GLU A 169 27.80 19.08 9.43
C GLU A 169 27.19 18.00 10.35
N LYS A 170 26.49 18.41 11.41
CA LYS A 170 25.71 17.48 12.23
C LYS A 170 24.42 17.14 11.52
N THR A 171 24.09 15.86 11.46
CA THR A 171 22.89 15.36 10.80
C THR A 171 22.00 14.60 11.78
N ARG A 172 20.69 14.63 11.53
CA ARG A 172 19.71 13.80 12.24
C ARG A 172 18.74 13.21 11.23
N MET A 173 18.70 11.89 11.12
CA MET A 173 17.72 11.19 10.29
C MET A 173 16.31 11.40 10.85
N LEU A 174 15.35 11.65 9.95
CA LEU A 174 13.92 11.72 10.28
C LEU A 174 13.18 10.42 9.94
N ALA A 175 13.74 9.62 9.04
CA ALA A 175 13.22 8.31 8.70
C ALA A 175 14.37 7.34 8.33
N PRO A 176 14.17 6.01 8.48
CA PRO A 176 15.13 5.00 8.05
C PRO A 176 15.38 5.04 6.53
N GLN A 177 16.59 4.66 6.09
CA GLN A 177 16.91 4.55 4.67
C GLN A 177 16.14 3.40 3.97
N ARG A 178 15.99 3.48 2.64
CA ARG A 178 15.41 2.42 1.80
C ARG A 178 16.32 2.00 0.64
N LEU A 179 17.54 2.53 0.56
CA LEU A 179 18.49 2.26 -0.51
C LEU A 179 18.87 0.78 -0.57
N VAL A 180 19.21 0.18 0.58
CA VAL A 180 19.51 -1.25 0.73
C VAL A 180 18.77 -1.75 1.96
N ARG A 181 17.98 -2.82 1.85
CA ARG A 181 17.34 -3.47 3.00
C ARG A 181 17.47 -4.98 2.87
N GLY A 182 18.31 -5.60 3.68
CA GLY A 182 18.69 -7.00 3.51
C GLY A 182 19.27 -7.21 2.10
N THR A 183 18.52 -7.92 1.24
CA THR A 183 18.88 -8.17 -0.16
C THR A 183 18.09 -7.30 -1.16
N ASP A 184 17.14 -6.47 -0.72
CA ASP A 184 16.41 -5.55 -1.60
C ASP A 184 17.21 -4.25 -1.83
N ILE A 185 17.41 -3.86 -3.09
CA ILE A 185 18.03 -2.58 -3.48
C ILE A 185 16.96 -1.70 -4.13
N THR A 186 16.78 -0.47 -3.64
CA THR A 186 15.78 0.48 -4.18
C THR A 186 16.45 1.74 -4.70
N LEU A 187 16.41 1.97 -6.02
CA LEU A 187 17.00 3.16 -6.63
C LEU A 187 15.92 4.06 -7.25
N ILE A 188 15.70 5.23 -6.65
CA ILE A 188 14.73 6.21 -7.16
C ILE A 188 15.46 7.37 -7.83
N GLY A 189 15.21 7.54 -9.13
CA GLY A 189 15.63 8.70 -9.90
C GLY A 189 14.65 9.85 -9.71
N LEU A 190 15.01 10.82 -8.88
CA LEU A 190 14.24 12.04 -8.69
C LEU A 190 14.56 13.06 -9.79
N THR A 191 13.54 13.70 -10.36
CA THR A 191 13.70 14.75 -11.36
C THR A 191 12.72 15.91 -11.15
N GLY A 192 13.09 17.08 -11.66
CA GLY A 192 12.30 18.30 -11.57
C GLY A 192 13.07 19.37 -10.82
N GLU A 193 13.27 20.52 -11.47
CA GLU A 193 14.02 21.63 -10.89
C GLU A 193 13.10 22.81 -10.61
N PHE A 194 13.08 23.24 -9.36
CA PHE A 194 12.37 24.44 -8.96
C PHE A 194 13.03 25.07 -7.74
N SER A 195 12.74 26.35 -7.51
CA SER A 195 13.20 27.05 -6.32
C SER A 195 12.18 28.13 -5.96
N THR A 196 11.43 27.90 -4.90
CA THR A 196 10.35 28.78 -4.45
C THR A 196 10.62 29.29 -3.04
N SER A 197 10.58 30.61 -2.86
CA SER A 197 10.69 31.26 -1.55
C SER A 197 9.41 32.02 -1.21
N ARG A 198 8.68 31.57 -0.18
CA ARG A 198 7.38 32.14 0.24
C ARG A 198 7.19 32.00 1.75
N ASN A 199 6.12 32.62 2.27
CA ASN A 199 5.64 32.49 3.65
C ASN A 199 4.21 31.91 3.70
N ARG A 200 3.96 30.99 2.77
CA ARG A 200 2.70 30.29 2.53
C ARG A 200 3.03 28.89 1.99
N PRO A 201 2.10 27.94 2.11
CA PRO A 201 2.32 26.60 1.58
C PRO A 201 2.56 26.55 0.07
N VAL A 202 3.33 25.54 -0.33
CA VAL A 202 3.53 25.11 -1.73
C VAL A 202 3.13 23.65 -1.82
N THR A 203 2.41 23.29 -2.88
CA THR A 203 2.02 21.90 -3.14
C THR A 203 3.07 21.23 -4.01
N ILE A 204 3.49 20.03 -3.61
CA ILE A 204 4.34 19.12 -4.36
C ILE A 204 3.50 17.89 -4.70
N SER A 205 3.55 17.45 -5.96
CA SER A 205 2.76 16.31 -6.45
C SER A 205 3.69 15.36 -7.19
N PRO A 206 4.38 14.45 -6.47
CA PRO A 206 5.24 13.47 -7.10
C PRO A 206 4.44 12.57 -8.04
N GLU A 207 4.93 12.38 -9.27
CA GLU A 207 4.31 11.54 -10.30
C GLU A 207 5.38 10.59 -10.87
N ALA A 208 5.07 9.30 -10.92
CA ALA A 208 6.00 8.32 -11.48
C ALA A 208 5.94 8.32 -13.01
N ALA A 209 7.10 8.49 -13.63
CA ALA A 209 7.28 8.25 -15.06
C ALA A 209 7.57 6.77 -15.37
N SER A 210 8.03 6.05 -14.35
CA SER A 210 8.40 4.64 -14.40
C SER A 210 8.29 4.08 -12.98
N PRO A 211 7.14 3.48 -12.61
CA PRO A 211 6.92 2.89 -11.29
C PRO A 211 7.56 1.49 -11.19
N GLU A 212 7.98 1.09 -9.98
CA GLU A 212 8.71 -0.14 -9.59
C GLU A 212 7.89 -1.43 -9.80
N THR A 213 7.49 -1.70 -11.04
CA THR A 213 6.64 -2.85 -11.40
C THR A 213 7.45 -4.13 -11.60
N ARG A 214 8.77 -4.03 -11.75
CA ARG A 214 9.65 -5.19 -11.99
C ARG A 214 10.89 -5.19 -11.12
N ARG A 215 11.27 -6.39 -10.71
CA ARG A 215 12.53 -6.68 -10.01
C ARG A 215 13.50 -7.35 -10.97
N VAL A 216 14.79 -7.13 -10.74
CA VAL A 216 15.86 -7.92 -11.35
C VAL A 216 16.72 -8.50 -10.24
N THR A 217 16.86 -9.82 -10.24
CA THR A 217 17.73 -10.52 -9.30
C THR A 217 19.15 -10.50 -9.84
N LEU A 218 20.08 -9.97 -9.05
CA LEU A 218 21.45 -9.66 -9.41
C LEU A 218 22.44 -10.46 -8.57
N GLU A 219 23.53 -10.87 -9.21
CA GLU A 219 24.72 -11.43 -8.56
C GLU A 219 25.98 -10.68 -8.99
N ALA A 220 27.06 -10.88 -8.25
CA ALA A 220 28.35 -10.26 -8.49
C ALA A 220 29.01 -10.73 -9.80
N ALA A 221 29.54 -9.78 -10.59
CA ALA A 221 30.20 -10.03 -11.87
C ALA A 221 31.65 -9.53 -11.85
N GLY A 222 32.60 -10.42 -11.54
CA GLY A 222 34.03 -10.09 -11.52
C GLY A 222 34.51 -9.24 -10.33
N GLY A 223 33.61 -8.99 -9.37
CA GLY A 223 33.85 -8.33 -8.08
C GLY A 223 32.52 -7.98 -7.39
N PRO A 224 32.55 -7.49 -6.13
CA PRO A 224 31.34 -7.16 -5.40
C PRO A 224 30.52 -6.08 -6.10
N ILE A 225 29.19 -6.17 -5.98
CA ILE A 225 28.27 -5.15 -6.48
C ILE A 225 28.54 -3.85 -5.72
N THR A 226 28.74 -2.76 -6.48
CA THR A 226 29.00 -1.44 -5.90
C THR A 226 27.94 -0.46 -6.38
N ILE A 227 27.30 0.23 -5.43
CA ILE A 227 26.34 1.30 -5.68
C ILE A 227 27.01 2.62 -5.30
N THR A 228 27.10 3.54 -6.26
CA THR A 228 27.54 4.91 -6.01
C THR A 228 26.40 5.89 -6.18
N ALA A 229 26.20 6.82 -5.24
CA ALA A 229 25.16 7.85 -5.34
C ALA A 229 25.74 9.22 -4.97
N PRO A 230 25.35 10.30 -5.66
CA PRO A 230 25.64 11.64 -5.16
C PRO A 230 24.97 11.84 -3.79
N THR A 231 25.66 12.54 -2.89
CA THR A 231 25.15 12.79 -1.54
C THR A 231 25.70 14.09 -0.97
N THR A 232 24.87 14.77 -0.18
CA THR A 232 25.27 15.90 0.66
C THR A 232 25.54 15.48 2.12
N LEU A 233 25.29 14.22 2.47
CA LEU A 233 25.62 13.63 3.77
C LEU A 233 27.10 13.23 3.86
N GLY A 234 27.64 13.26 5.08
CA GLY A 234 28.97 12.74 5.38
C GLY A 234 28.99 11.22 5.62
N GLU A 235 30.18 10.63 5.57
CA GLU A 235 30.41 9.17 5.73
C GLU A 235 29.79 8.61 7.01
N ALA A 236 30.05 9.23 8.16
CA ALA A 236 29.54 8.76 9.45
C ALA A 236 28.01 8.70 9.52
N ALA A 237 27.30 9.57 8.79
CA ALA A 237 25.84 9.55 8.77
C ALA A 237 25.30 8.39 7.91
N TRP A 238 26.02 8.02 6.85
CA TRP A 238 25.70 6.86 6.02
C TRP A 238 26.08 5.54 6.70
N GLU A 239 27.21 5.50 7.40
CA GLU A 239 27.59 4.36 8.24
C GLU A 239 26.52 4.09 9.30
N ASP A 240 26.03 5.13 9.98
CA ASP A 240 24.95 4.99 10.97
C ASP A 240 23.62 4.56 10.32
N ALA A 241 23.30 5.05 9.13
CA ALA A 241 22.06 4.70 8.45
C ALA A 241 22.02 3.27 7.88
N LEU A 242 23.19 2.67 7.62
CA LEU A 242 23.34 1.33 7.03
C LEU A 242 23.95 0.31 8.02
N ASN A 243 24.09 0.68 9.29
CA ASN A 243 24.76 -0.16 10.31
C ASN A 243 24.04 -1.50 10.58
N ASP A 244 22.72 -1.52 10.42
CA ASP A 244 21.85 -2.67 10.67
C ASP A 244 21.71 -3.57 9.42
N GLU A 245 22.38 -3.24 8.31
CA GLU A 245 22.29 -4.00 7.05
C GLU A 245 23.41 -5.05 6.94
N ASP A 246 23.05 -6.31 7.19
CA ASP A 246 23.98 -7.46 7.23
C ASP A 246 24.76 -7.71 5.92
N HIS A 247 24.24 -7.22 4.79
CA HIS A 247 24.78 -7.46 3.46
C HIS A 247 25.55 -6.27 2.86
N VAL A 248 25.87 -5.26 3.68
CA VAL A 248 26.71 -4.12 3.32
C VAL A 248 28.12 -4.35 3.86
N GLU A 249 29.11 -4.52 2.98
CA GLU A 249 30.50 -4.74 3.37
C GLU A 249 31.23 -3.46 3.77
N SER A 250 30.98 -2.37 3.04
CA SER A 250 31.60 -1.07 3.33
C SER A 250 30.80 0.10 2.79
N VAL A 251 30.91 1.21 3.50
CA VAL A 251 30.28 2.49 3.18
C VAL A 251 31.38 3.54 3.21
N THR A 252 31.54 4.29 2.13
CA THR A 252 32.50 5.41 2.08
C THR A 252 31.87 6.62 1.41
N VAL A 253 32.30 7.82 1.80
CA VAL A 253 31.90 9.07 1.14
C VAL A 253 33.11 9.89 0.79
N ALA A 254 33.32 10.12 -0.51
CA ALA A 254 34.42 10.93 -1.03
C ALA A 254 33.91 11.92 -2.09
N ASP A 255 34.31 13.18 -1.98
CA ASP A 255 33.97 14.24 -2.93
C ASP A 255 32.46 14.32 -3.28
N GLY A 256 31.61 14.16 -2.26
CA GLY A 256 30.14 14.20 -2.38
C GLY A 256 29.52 12.97 -3.05
N VAL A 257 30.20 11.83 -3.03
CA VAL A 257 29.70 10.56 -3.57
C VAL A 257 29.79 9.48 -2.51
N LEU A 258 28.64 8.92 -2.19
CA LEU A 258 28.48 7.69 -1.43
C LEU A 258 28.90 6.52 -2.31
N THR A 259 29.67 5.59 -1.74
CA THR A 259 29.97 4.29 -2.33
C THR A 259 29.60 3.21 -1.30
N VAL A 260 28.63 2.37 -1.66
CA VAL A 260 28.20 1.20 -0.89
C VAL A 260 28.68 -0.05 -1.62
N THR A 261 29.47 -0.88 -0.94
CA THR A 261 29.93 -2.18 -1.45
C THR A 261 29.12 -3.27 -0.77
N LEU A 262 28.56 -4.17 -1.56
CA LEU A 262 27.68 -5.25 -1.10
C LEU A 262 28.44 -6.59 -0.98
N ASP A 263 27.93 -7.49 -0.15
CA ASP A 263 28.44 -8.87 0.01
C ASP A 263 28.44 -9.63 -1.32
N GLU A 264 29.64 -10.01 -1.79
CA GLU A 264 29.83 -10.69 -3.07
C GLU A 264 29.14 -12.07 -3.13
N SER A 265 28.86 -12.69 -1.98
CA SER A 265 28.29 -14.04 -1.90
C SER A 265 26.75 -14.09 -1.94
N ALA A 266 26.09 -12.93 -1.84
CA ALA A 266 24.64 -12.82 -1.83
C ALA A 266 24.07 -12.46 -3.21
N THR A 267 22.79 -12.76 -3.39
CA THR A 267 21.98 -12.29 -4.53
C THR A 267 21.05 -11.18 -4.08
N TYR A 268 20.86 -10.16 -4.91
CA TYR A 268 20.10 -8.96 -4.57
C TYR A 268 18.95 -8.72 -5.52
N ASP A 269 17.80 -8.27 -5.01
CA ASP A 269 16.67 -7.87 -5.83
C ASP A 269 16.68 -6.35 -6.01
N LEU A 270 16.97 -5.92 -7.23
CA LEU A 270 16.96 -4.51 -7.59
C LEU A 270 15.59 -4.09 -8.13
N ARG A 271 15.06 -3.02 -7.54
CA ARG A 271 13.91 -2.27 -8.06
C ARG A 271 14.31 -0.82 -8.28
N MET A 272 13.79 -0.22 -9.35
CA MET A 272 14.12 1.13 -9.73
C MET A 272 12.88 1.89 -10.17
N ALA A 273 12.85 3.19 -9.90
CA ALA A 273 11.78 4.08 -10.32
C ALA A 273 12.30 5.41 -10.82
N LYS A 274 11.47 6.11 -11.60
CA LYS A 274 11.67 7.53 -11.96
C LYS A 274 10.47 8.35 -11.49
N VAL A 275 10.71 9.34 -10.64
CA VAL A 275 9.65 10.21 -10.08
C VAL A 275 9.95 11.68 -10.39
N GLY A 276 8.95 12.37 -10.95
CA GLY A 276 8.98 13.81 -11.21
C GLY A 276 8.24 14.60 -10.13
N LEU A 277 8.76 15.76 -9.72
CA LEU A 277 8.15 16.60 -8.68
C LEU A 277 7.16 17.66 -9.18
N GLU A 278 7.26 18.10 -10.44
CA GLU A 278 6.39 19.14 -11.02
C GLU A 278 6.06 18.90 -12.50
N GLN A 279 6.94 18.22 -13.25
CA GLN A 279 6.76 17.94 -14.67
C GLN A 279 6.58 16.43 -14.86
N GLN A 280 5.73 16.05 -15.82
CA GLN A 280 5.64 14.68 -16.29
C GLN A 280 7.00 14.25 -16.82
N ALA A 281 7.72 13.50 -15.99
CA ALA A 281 8.94 12.87 -16.40
C ALA A 281 8.62 11.80 -17.46
N GLN A 282 9.56 11.55 -18.36
CA GLN A 282 9.40 10.57 -19.42
C GLN A 282 10.57 9.59 -19.38
N THR A 283 10.30 8.37 -19.80
CA THR A 283 11.32 7.33 -19.99
C THR A 283 11.32 6.85 -21.43
N THR A 284 12.44 6.27 -21.86
CA THR A 284 12.61 5.72 -23.21
C THR A 284 12.91 4.23 -23.12
N PRO A 285 12.50 3.43 -24.11
CA PRO A 285 12.80 2.00 -24.13
C PRO A 285 14.31 1.77 -24.18
N ARG A 286 14.79 0.84 -23.35
CA ARG A 286 16.21 0.56 -23.19
C ARG A 286 16.61 -0.82 -23.68
N TYR A 287 15.87 -1.85 -23.29
CA TYR A 287 16.18 -3.23 -23.63
C TYR A 287 14.88 -4.05 -23.73
N ILE A 288 14.98 -5.25 -24.27
CA ILE A 288 13.87 -6.19 -24.43
C ILE A 288 14.27 -7.54 -23.84
N THR A 289 13.34 -8.24 -23.18
CA THR A 289 13.58 -9.56 -22.59
C THR A 289 12.46 -10.54 -22.91
N ASP A 290 12.76 -11.83 -22.82
CA ASP A 290 11.78 -12.91 -22.87
C ASP A 290 10.99 -12.99 -21.56
N VAL A 291 9.66 -13.05 -21.65
CA VAL A 291 8.79 -13.26 -20.48
C VAL A 291 8.07 -14.60 -20.51
N GLY A 292 8.16 -15.34 -21.62
CA GLY A 292 7.69 -16.70 -21.68
C GLY A 292 7.26 -17.15 -23.06
N ARG A 293 7.14 -18.47 -23.17
CA ARG A 293 6.59 -19.18 -24.32
C ARG A 293 5.46 -20.09 -23.85
N SER A 294 4.31 -20.01 -24.51
CA SER A 294 3.17 -20.91 -24.31
C SER A 294 2.82 -21.58 -25.63
N GLY A 295 3.24 -22.83 -25.80
CA GLY A 295 3.11 -23.56 -27.08
C GLY A 295 3.83 -22.85 -28.22
N ASP A 296 3.06 -22.38 -29.20
CA ASP A 296 3.54 -21.61 -30.36
C ASP A 296 3.52 -20.08 -30.12
N ARG A 297 3.04 -19.61 -28.96
CA ARG A 297 3.01 -18.19 -28.60
C ARG A 297 4.30 -17.80 -27.88
N PHE A 298 4.98 -16.78 -28.41
CA PHE A 298 6.19 -16.20 -27.84
C PHE A 298 5.89 -14.78 -27.36
N THR A 299 6.24 -14.46 -26.12
CA THR A 299 5.98 -13.15 -25.54
C THR A 299 7.28 -12.52 -25.06
N VAL A 300 7.50 -11.28 -25.50
CA VAL A 300 8.64 -10.46 -25.09
C VAL A 300 8.15 -9.18 -24.43
N GLU A 301 8.99 -8.59 -23.59
CA GLU A 301 8.68 -7.37 -22.85
C GLU A 301 9.78 -6.33 -23.07
N VAL A 302 9.38 -5.14 -23.48
CA VAL A 302 10.28 -3.99 -23.62
C VAL A 302 10.31 -3.23 -22.31
N ARG A 303 11.52 -2.99 -21.79
CA ARG A 303 11.76 -2.28 -20.54
C ARG A 303 12.52 -0.98 -20.77
N ASP A 304 12.28 0.00 -19.92
CA ASP A 304 13.03 1.24 -19.89
C ASP A 304 14.35 1.11 -19.08
N THR A 305 15.05 2.22 -18.86
CA THR A 305 16.33 2.24 -18.12
C THR A 305 16.18 1.87 -16.64
N TYR A 306 14.95 1.89 -16.11
CA TYR A 306 14.60 1.59 -14.73
C TYR A 306 14.03 0.17 -14.58
N ASN A 307 14.24 -0.71 -15.57
CA ASN A 307 13.75 -2.10 -15.57
C ASN A 307 12.22 -2.22 -15.61
N ASN A 308 11.46 -1.14 -15.82
CA ASN A 308 9.99 -1.22 -15.85
C ASN A 308 9.46 -1.26 -17.29
N PRO A 309 8.31 -1.89 -17.53
CA PRO A 309 7.79 -2.08 -18.88
C PRO A 309 7.44 -0.75 -19.55
N LYS A 310 7.60 -0.70 -20.89
CA LYS A 310 7.32 0.49 -21.69
C LYS A 310 6.31 0.19 -22.79
N SER A 311 5.15 0.82 -22.70
CA SER A 311 4.07 0.75 -23.69
C SER A 311 4.32 1.64 -24.91
N GLY A 312 3.61 1.35 -26.02
CA GLY A 312 3.68 2.11 -27.27
C GLY A 312 5.03 2.06 -28.00
N VAL A 313 5.86 1.05 -27.76
CA VAL A 313 7.14 0.85 -28.43
C VAL A 313 6.97 -0.07 -29.63
N GLU A 314 7.47 0.35 -30.79
CA GLU A 314 7.52 -0.50 -31.98
C GLU A 314 8.54 -1.65 -31.80
N VAL A 315 8.09 -2.89 -31.99
CA VAL A 315 8.88 -4.12 -31.98
C VAL A 315 8.79 -4.77 -33.36
N THR A 316 9.93 -4.90 -34.02
CA THR A 316 10.05 -5.61 -35.30
C THR A 316 10.14 -7.11 -35.05
N VAL A 317 9.21 -7.88 -35.61
CA VAL A 317 9.21 -9.35 -35.53
C VAL A 317 9.75 -9.92 -36.83
N SER A 318 10.77 -10.77 -36.75
CA SER A 318 11.41 -11.41 -37.91
C SER A 318 11.45 -12.92 -37.75
N THR A 319 11.25 -13.65 -38.84
CA THR A 319 11.46 -15.10 -38.89
C THR A 319 12.53 -15.44 -39.92
N ASN A 320 13.51 -16.24 -39.54
CA ASN A 320 14.67 -16.61 -40.37
C ASN A 320 15.34 -15.39 -41.03
N GLY A 321 15.45 -14.27 -40.29
CA GLY A 321 16.04 -13.01 -40.75
C GLY A 321 15.17 -12.19 -41.72
N VAL A 322 13.91 -12.59 -41.94
CA VAL A 322 12.95 -11.85 -42.76
C VAL A 322 11.90 -11.20 -41.87
N GLN A 323 11.78 -9.88 -41.94
CA GLN A 323 10.75 -9.13 -41.23
C GLN A 323 9.36 -9.61 -41.64
N GLN A 324 8.56 -9.99 -40.64
CA GLN A 324 7.17 -10.40 -40.83
C GLN A 324 6.22 -9.25 -40.56
N THR A 325 6.41 -8.57 -39.42
CA THR A 325 5.52 -7.50 -38.97
C THR A 325 6.24 -6.52 -38.04
N VAL A 326 5.59 -5.40 -37.75
CA VAL A 326 5.93 -4.51 -36.63
C VAL A 326 4.70 -4.48 -35.72
N LYS A 327 4.90 -4.73 -34.42
CA LYS A 327 3.87 -4.63 -33.40
C LYS A 327 4.22 -3.50 -32.43
N GLU A 328 3.23 -2.90 -31.81
CA GLU A 328 3.47 -2.01 -30.67
C GLU A 328 3.26 -2.78 -29.37
N THR A 329 4.05 -2.47 -28.35
CA THR A 329 3.87 -3.02 -27.01
C THR A 329 2.57 -2.53 -26.37
N ASP A 330 1.86 -3.43 -25.70
CA ASP A 330 0.66 -3.14 -24.90
C ASP A 330 0.95 -2.31 -23.63
N SER A 331 -0.06 -2.13 -22.76
CA SER A 331 0.07 -1.40 -21.48
C SER A 331 1.11 -2.02 -20.54
N ASP A 332 1.34 -3.33 -20.64
CA ASP A 332 2.33 -4.07 -19.87
C ASP A 332 3.71 -4.08 -20.54
N GLY A 333 3.89 -3.32 -21.61
CA GLY A 333 5.14 -3.26 -22.37
C GLY A 333 5.44 -4.54 -23.16
N ARG A 334 4.44 -5.38 -23.44
CA ARG A 334 4.63 -6.70 -24.04
C ARG A 334 4.21 -6.77 -25.50
N VAL A 335 4.84 -7.69 -26.22
CA VAL A 335 4.45 -8.12 -27.57
C VAL A 335 4.42 -9.64 -27.60
N SER A 336 3.26 -10.20 -27.95
CA SER A 336 3.09 -11.63 -28.21
C SER A 336 3.04 -11.93 -29.70
N TYR A 337 3.63 -13.04 -30.16
CA TYR A 337 3.56 -13.50 -31.54
C TYR A 337 3.46 -15.02 -31.63
N ASP A 338 2.50 -15.51 -32.44
CA ASP A 338 2.29 -16.93 -32.68
C ASP A 338 3.14 -17.41 -33.85
N PHE A 339 3.95 -18.45 -33.64
CA PHE A 339 4.82 -19.05 -34.65
C PHE A 339 4.90 -20.58 -34.50
N SER A 340 4.28 -21.30 -35.43
CA SER A 340 4.22 -22.76 -35.50
C SER A 340 5.20 -23.38 -36.52
N GLY A 341 6.23 -22.61 -36.90
CA GLY A 341 7.24 -23.01 -37.87
C GLY A 341 8.50 -23.60 -37.22
N THR A 342 9.53 -23.83 -38.04
CA THR A 342 10.88 -24.17 -37.56
C THR A 342 11.87 -23.10 -37.99
N GLY A 343 12.90 -22.88 -37.18
CA GLY A 343 13.93 -21.86 -37.42
C GLY A 343 13.95 -20.77 -36.34
N THR A 344 14.51 -19.61 -36.68
CA THR A 344 14.75 -18.53 -35.70
C THR A 344 13.61 -17.51 -35.73
N LEU A 345 13.03 -17.18 -34.59
CA LEU A 345 12.10 -16.06 -34.39
C LEU A 345 12.82 -14.98 -33.60
N SER A 346 12.86 -13.74 -34.08
CA SER A 346 13.46 -12.62 -33.33
C SER A 346 12.54 -11.42 -33.18
N PHE A 347 12.67 -10.76 -32.04
CA PHE A 347 11.96 -9.53 -31.68
C PHE A 347 12.97 -8.44 -31.42
N ARG A 348 12.88 -7.32 -32.14
CA ARG A 348 13.87 -6.23 -32.05
C ARG A 348 13.21 -4.87 -31.86
N ILE A 349 13.68 -4.12 -30.87
CA ILE A 349 13.33 -2.70 -30.69
C ILE A 349 14.29 -1.78 -31.47
N PRO A 350 13.90 -0.54 -31.81
CA PRO A 350 14.77 0.41 -32.50
C PRO A 350 16.11 0.60 -31.80
N GLY A 351 17.20 0.68 -32.56
CA GLY A 351 18.56 0.82 -32.04
C GLY A 351 19.45 -0.36 -32.45
N GLY A 352 20.58 -0.53 -31.76
CA GLY A 352 21.48 -1.67 -31.90
C GLY A 352 22.08 -2.06 -30.56
N GLY A 353 22.58 -3.29 -30.48
CA GLY A 353 22.99 -3.96 -29.25
C GLY A 353 22.26 -5.28 -29.07
N ASP A 354 22.88 -6.24 -28.38
CA ASP A 354 22.31 -7.55 -28.11
C ASP A 354 21.10 -7.40 -27.16
N GLU A 355 21.16 -6.45 -26.22
CA GLU A 355 20.05 -6.15 -25.29
C GLU A 355 18.78 -5.62 -25.96
N ARG A 356 18.82 -5.37 -27.28
CA ARG A 356 17.70 -4.84 -28.06
C ARG A 356 17.08 -5.88 -28.99
N GLU A 357 17.51 -7.14 -28.92
CA GLU A 357 16.95 -8.23 -29.71
C GLU A 357 16.86 -9.53 -28.90
N VAL A 358 15.66 -10.08 -28.77
CA VAL A 358 15.44 -11.44 -28.24
C VAL A 358 15.35 -12.41 -29.41
N VAL A 359 16.03 -13.57 -29.31
CA VAL A 359 16.03 -14.60 -30.36
C VAL A 359 15.60 -15.95 -29.79
N PHE A 360 14.54 -16.52 -30.36
CA PHE A 360 14.06 -17.86 -30.06
C PHE A 360 14.47 -18.85 -31.17
N ASP A 361 15.10 -19.95 -30.78
CA ASP A 361 15.31 -21.11 -31.63
C ASP A 361 14.11 -22.08 -31.52
N VAL A 362 13.42 -22.33 -32.64
CA VAL A 362 12.19 -23.14 -32.68
C VAL A 362 12.44 -24.47 -33.40
N ASP A 363 12.54 -25.53 -32.60
CA ASP A 363 12.70 -26.91 -33.06
C ASP A 363 11.34 -27.61 -33.32
N PRO A 364 11.28 -28.62 -34.21
CA PRO A 364 10.10 -29.45 -34.38
C PRO A 364 9.84 -30.28 -33.11
N VAL A 365 8.64 -30.15 -32.54
CA VAL A 365 8.22 -30.98 -31.40
C VAL A 365 8.25 -32.46 -31.80
N THR A 366 9.21 -33.22 -31.29
CA THR A 366 9.18 -34.70 -31.35
C THR A 366 8.58 -35.23 -30.06
N SER A 367 7.43 -35.91 -30.15
CA SER A 367 6.78 -36.61 -29.03
C SER A 367 7.76 -37.47 -28.21
N PRO A 368 7.65 -37.47 -26.87
CA PRO A 368 8.24 -38.53 -26.07
C PRO A 368 7.37 -39.79 -26.23
N ASN A 369 7.79 -40.71 -27.11
CA ASN A 369 7.33 -42.09 -27.01
C ASN A 369 7.93 -42.69 -25.72
N GLY A 370 7.08 -43.08 -24.79
CA GLY A 370 7.46 -43.75 -23.55
C GLY A 370 8.01 -45.16 -23.79
N ASP A 371 9.00 -45.55 -23.00
CA ASP A 371 9.49 -46.92 -22.89
C ASP A 371 9.49 -47.33 -21.41
N GLY A 372 8.50 -48.15 -21.00
CA GLY A 372 8.67 -49.27 -20.07
C GLY A 372 8.40 -49.09 -18.56
N GLY A 373 7.12 -48.94 -18.16
CA GLY A 373 6.61 -49.38 -16.84
C GLY A 373 6.06 -50.82 -16.87
N PRO A 374 5.90 -51.53 -15.73
CA PRO A 374 5.37 -52.90 -15.71
C PRO A 374 3.83 -53.00 -15.89
N ILE A 375 3.12 -51.87 -15.76
CA ILE A 375 1.69 -51.73 -15.96
C ILE A 375 1.50 -50.46 -16.80
N ASP A 376 0.95 -50.60 -18.00
CA ASP A 376 0.64 -49.46 -18.85
C ASP A 376 -0.80 -49.01 -18.61
N VAL A 377 -1.04 -47.71 -18.70
CA VAL A 377 -2.37 -47.09 -18.65
C VAL A 377 -2.61 -46.43 -20.00
N THR A 378 -3.67 -46.83 -20.70
CA THR A 378 -4.02 -46.32 -22.03
C THR A 378 -5.43 -45.77 -22.07
N TRP A 379 -5.66 -44.71 -22.85
CA TRP A 379 -7.00 -44.21 -23.11
C TRP A 379 -7.80 -45.18 -23.98
N THR A 380 -9.07 -45.36 -23.64
CA THR A 380 -10.05 -46.03 -24.51
C THR A 380 -10.95 -44.94 -25.07
N ALA A 381 -10.66 -44.43 -26.28
CA ALA A 381 -11.43 -43.31 -26.79
C ALA A 381 -12.90 -43.67 -27.02
N PRO A 382 -13.83 -42.71 -26.83
CA PRO A 382 -15.26 -42.91 -27.01
C PRO A 382 -15.67 -43.40 -28.41
N ASN A 383 -14.83 -43.14 -29.42
CA ASN A 383 -15.03 -43.47 -30.84
C ASN A 383 -14.10 -44.59 -31.36
N GLY A 384 -13.22 -45.14 -30.52
CA GLY A 384 -12.24 -46.18 -30.89
C GLY A 384 -10.96 -45.70 -31.59
N GLY A 385 -10.60 -44.40 -31.52
CA GLY A 385 -9.30 -43.85 -31.95
C GLY A 385 -8.40 -43.40 -30.79
N ASP A 386 -7.32 -42.65 -31.06
CA ASP A 386 -6.41 -42.10 -30.01
C ASP A 386 -6.69 -40.62 -29.72
N ASP A 387 -7.17 -39.86 -30.71
CA ASP A 387 -7.56 -38.45 -30.63
C ASP A 387 -8.98 -38.26 -31.18
N PHE A 388 -9.73 -37.29 -30.67
CA PHE A 388 -11.08 -37.01 -31.19
C PHE A 388 -11.51 -35.54 -31.12
N THR A 389 -12.51 -35.21 -31.93
CA THR A 389 -13.18 -33.90 -31.90
C THR A 389 -14.43 -34.01 -31.04
N PHE A 390 -14.54 -33.13 -30.04
CA PHE A 390 -15.72 -33.00 -29.19
C PHE A 390 -16.53 -31.80 -29.65
N ASP A 391 -17.80 -32.02 -30.02
CA ASP A 391 -18.74 -30.97 -30.41
C ASP A 391 -19.57 -30.60 -29.17
N ALA A 392 -19.06 -29.64 -28.39
CA ALA A 392 -19.65 -29.26 -27.10
C ALA A 392 -21.04 -28.62 -27.26
N GLY A 393 -21.35 -28.04 -28.42
CA GLY A 393 -22.65 -27.42 -28.70
C GLY A 393 -23.73 -28.40 -29.15
N ALA A 394 -23.35 -29.64 -29.47
CA ALA A 394 -24.26 -30.74 -29.75
C ALA A 394 -24.60 -31.57 -28.50
N ASP A 395 -23.89 -31.36 -27.39
CA ASP A 395 -24.13 -32.01 -26.10
C ASP A 395 -24.96 -31.10 -25.17
N ASP A 396 -25.83 -31.69 -24.35
CA ASP A 396 -26.74 -30.93 -23.48
C ASP A 396 -26.04 -30.36 -22.23
N ASP A 397 -24.85 -30.90 -21.88
CA ASP A 397 -24.08 -30.51 -20.69
C ASP A 397 -22.61 -30.13 -20.96
N GLY A 398 -22.14 -30.17 -22.21
CA GLY A 398 -20.77 -29.79 -22.58
C GLY A 398 -19.68 -30.72 -22.02
N GLN A 399 -20.04 -31.95 -21.62
CA GLN A 399 -19.14 -32.89 -20.97
C GLN A 399 -18.96 -34.18 -21.78
N VAL A 400 -17.80 -34.83 -21.65
CA VAL A 400 -17.54 -36.17 -22.20
C VAL A 400 -16.80 -37.04 -21.19
N THR A 401 -17.32 -38.23 -20.92
CA THR A 401 -16.64 -39.21 -20.06
C THR A 401 -15.51 -39.89 -20.83
N LEU A 402 -14.30 -39.81 -20.28
CA LEU A 402 -13.11 -40.51 -20.74
C LEU A 402 -12.89 -41.76 -19.90
N THR A 403 -12.45 -42.85 -20.54
CA THR A 403 -12.15 -44.12 -19.85
C THR A 403 -10.69 -44.48 -20.08
N ALA A 404 -9.94 -44.69 -19.01
CA ALA A 404 -8.57 -45.22 -19.06
C ALA A 404 -8.56 -46.69 -18.61
N GLN A 405 -7.68 -47.50 -19.19
CA GLN A 405 -7.58 -48.93 -18.94
C GLN A 405 -6.13 -49.36 -18.70
N SER A 406 -5.93 -50.23 -17.70
CA SER A 406 -4.64 -50.84 -17.39
C SER A 406 -4.40 -52.14 -18.17
N ASP A 407 -3.16 -52.37 -18.60
CA ASP A 407 -2.67 -53.66 -19.14
C ASP A 407 -1.39 -54.11 -18.40
N PRO A 408 -1.39 -55.27 -17.70
CA PRO A 408 -2.54 -56.15 -17.47
C PRO A 408 -3.62 -55.47 -16.61
N ALA A 409 -4.86 -55.96 -16.68
CA ALA A 409 -5.95 -55.45 -15.84
C ALA A 409 -5.67 -55.66 -14.35
N VAL A 410 -5.60 -54.57 -13.59
CA VAL A 410 -5.36 -54.55 -12.13
C VAL A 410 -6.47 -53.78 -11.42
N GLU A 411 -6.98 -54.32 -10.31
CA GLU A 411 -7.94 -53.64 -9.41
C GLU A 411 -7.21 -52.74 -8.42
N ASP A 412 -7.83 -51.61 -8.04
CA ASP A 412 -7.31 -50.64 -7.07
C ASP A 412 -5.96 -49.98 -7.48
N LEU A 413 -5.71 -49.81 -8.79
CA LEU A 413 -4.58 -49.00 -9.29
C LEU A 413 -4.94 -47.53 -9.28
N ASP A 414 -4.14 -46.69 -8.62
CA ASP A 414 -4.28 -45.22 -8.65
C ASP A 414 -3.91 -44.68 -10.04
N VAL A 415 -4.81 -43.90 -10.63
CA VAL A 415 -4.62 -43.20 -11.90
C VAL A 415 -4.87 -41.71 -11.69
N GLU A 416 -3.87 -40.89 -12.03
CA GLU A 416 -3.95 -39.44 -12.01
C GLU A 416 -4.21 -38.91 -13.42
N TYR A 417 -5.10 -37.92 -13.53
CA TYR A 417 -5.46 -37.26 -14.76
C TYR A 417 -4.99 -35.81 -14.73
N VAL A 418 -4.39 -35.35 -15.83
CA VAL A 418 -3.88 -33.97 -15.95
C VAL A 418 -4.22 -33.43 -17.34
N VAL A 419 -4.41 -32.12 -17.47
CA VAL A 419 -4.57 -31.44 -18.76
C VAL A 419 -3.39 -30.50 -19.02
N ASN A 420 -2.92 -30.38 -20.27
CA ASN A 420 -1.89 -29.39 -20.62
C ASN A 420 -2.47 -27.96 -20.77
N ASN A 421 -3.79 -27.84 -20.92
CA ASN A 421 -4.45 -26.57 -21.15
C ASN A 421 -5.84 -26.57 -20.51
N SER A 422 -5.89 -26.17 -19.23
CA SER A 422 -7.14 -26.05 -18.49
C SER A 422 -8.05 -24.92 -18.98
N SER A 423 -7.60 -24.04 -19.87
CA SER A 423 -8.45 -22.99 -20.47
C SER A 423 -9.35 -23.53 -21.59
N VAL A 424 -9.03 -24.70 -22.17
CA VAL A 424 -9.83 -25.38 -23.20
C VAL A 424 -10.80 -26.37 -22.56
N GLY A 425 -10.41 -26.99 -21.45
CA GLY A 425 -11.31 -27.81 -20.65
C GLY A 425 -10.67 -28.39 -19.39
N THR A 426 -11.51 -28.77 -18.44
CA THR A 426 -11.12 -29.33 -17.15
C THR A 426 -11.55 -30.79 -17.01
N ILE A 427 -11.04 -31.47 -15.99
CA ILE A 427 -11.33 -32.88 -15.71
C ILE A 427 -11.81 -33.06 -14.27
N ALA A 428 -12.81 -33.92 -14.07
CA ALA A 428 -13.30 -34.27 -12.74
C ALA A 428 -13.78 -35.74 -12.70
N PRO A 429 -13.32 -36.54 -11.72
CA PRO A 429 -12.28 -36.23 -10.73
C PRO A 429 -10.87 -36.18 -11.34
N PRO A 430 -9.91 -35.47 -10.71
CA PRO A 430 -8.51 -35.42 -11.17
C PRO A 430 -7.73 -36.71 -10.86
N ASP A 431 -8.24 -37.56 -9.99
CA ASP A 431 -7.70 -38.88 -9.67
C ASP A 431 -8.83 -39.91 -9.50
N SER A 432 -8.52 -41.19 -9.72
CA SER A 432 -9.46 -42.29 -9.52
C SER A 432 -8.74 -43.64 -9.46
N THR A 433 -9.41 -44.68 -8.96
CA THR A 433 -8.86 -46.05 -8.91
C THR A 433 -9.51 -46.95 -9.95
N THR A 434 -8.75 -47.93 -10.46
CA THR A 434 -9.29 -48.94 -11.39
C THR A 434 -10.18 -49.97 -10.68
N ASN A 435 -11.20 -50.46 -11.40
CA ASN A 435 -12.05 -51.56 -10.95
C ASN A 435 -11.45 -52.96 -11.25
N ASP A 436 -12.22 -54.02 -10.97
CA ASP A 436 -11.85 -55.43 -11.23
C ASP A 436 -11.55 -55.77 -12.70
N ALA A 437 -11.97 -54.93 -13.64
CA ALA A 437 -11.65 -55.01 -15.06
C ALA A 437 -10.45 -54.14 -15.47
N GLY A 438 -9.79 -53.47 -14.53
CA GLY A 438 -8.66 -52.59 -14.78
C GLY A 438 -9.03 -51.23 -15.36
N ALA A 439 -10.31 -50.82 -15.30
CA ALA A 439 -10.81 -49.59 -15.92
C ALA A 439 -11.14 -48.51 -14.88
N THR A 440 -10.93 -47.25 -15.26
CA THR A 440 -11.30 -46.07 -14.48
C THR A 440 -11.78 -44.95 -15.41
N GLN A 441 -12.48 -43.95 -14.87
CA GLN A 441 -13.10 -42.87 -15.64
C GLN A 441 -12.85 -41.49 -15.02
N THR A 442 -12.81 -40.48 -15.88
CA THR A 442 -12.91 -39.06 -15.54
C THR A 442 -13.81 -38.37 -16.55
N THR A 443 -14.42 -37.27 -16.16
CA THR A 443 -15.24 -36.46 -17.07
C THR A 443 -14.45 -35.24 -17.50
N PHE A 444 -14.30 -35.08 -18.81
CA PHE A 444 -13.79 -33.86 -19.42
C PHE A 444 -14.93 -32.88 -19.65
N GLU A 445 -14.77 -31.65 -19.19
CA GLU A 445 -15.70 -30.55 -19.39
C GLU A 445 -15.08 -29.52 -20.33
N ALA A 446 -15.74 -29.24 -21.44
CA ALA A 446 -15.28 -28.27 -22.42
C ALA A 446 -15.54 -26.83 -21.93
N LEU A 447 -14.50 -26.00 -21.90
CA LEU A 447 -14.58 -24.60 -21.51
C LEU A 447 -14.40 -23.65 -22.70
N ALA A 448 -13.59 -24.02 -23.70
CA ALA A 448 -13.37 -23.22 -24.90
C ALA A 448 -13.04 -24.07 -26.13
N ASN A 449 -13.23 -23.52 -27.32
CA ASN A 449 -12.79 -24.17 -28.55
C ASN A 449 -11.25 -24.22 -28.59
N GLY A 450 -10.68 -25.38 -28.90
CA GLY A 450 -9.24 -25.56 -28.91
C GLY A 450 -8.85 -27.01 -28.76
N THR A 451 -7.55 -27.30 -28.82
CA THR A 451 -7.03 -28.65 -28.58
C THR A 451 -6.41 -28.71 -27.20
N VAL A 452 -6.85 -29.67 -26.40
CA VAL A 452 -6.28 -29.99 -25.08
C VAL A 452 -5.82 -31.44 -25.07
N SER A 453 -4.66 -31.67 -24.49
CA SER A 453 -4.11 -33.00 -24.25
C SER A 453 -4.46 -33.41 -22.82
N VAL A 454 -5.17 -34.53 -22.68
CA VAL A 454 -5.50 -35.13 -21.39
C VAL A 454 -4.58 -36.32 -21.15
N TYR A 455 -3.84 -36.29 -20.06
CA TYR A 455 -2.91 -37.35 -19.65
C TYR A 455 -3.59 -38.28 -18.65
N ALA A 456 -3.36 -39.58 -18.76
CA ALA A 456 -3.63 -40.56 -17.71
C ALA A 456 -2.31 -41.18 -17.27
N LEU A 457 -1.99 -41.10 -15.98
CA LEU A 457 -0.72 -41.52 -15.40
C LEU A 457 -0.98 -42.58 -14.31
N GLY A 458 -0.35 -43.75 -14.39
CA GLY A 458 -0.53 -44.79 -13.38
C GLY A 458 0.36 -46.02 -13.62
N GLY A 459 0.70 -46.76 -12.57
CA GLY A 459 1.45 -48.02 -12.69
C GLY A 459 2.90 -47.92 -13.22
N GLY A 460 3.41 -46.70 -13.43
CA GLY A 460 4.72 -46.42 -14.03
C GLY A 460 4.67 -46.17 -15.55
N GLY A 461 3.50 -46.21 -16.17
CA GLY A 461 3.23 -45.82 -17.55
C GLY A 461 2.24 -44.65 -17.63
N GLY A 462 1.95 -44.20 -18.84
CA GLY A 462 0.95 -43.17 -19.08
C GLY A 462 0.67 -42.95 -20.55
N ASP A 463 -0.47 -42.35 -20.84
CA ASP A 463 -0.96 -42.13 -22.19
C ASP A 463 -1.63 -40.76 -22.30
N VAL A 464 -1.74 -40.26 -23.53
CA VAL A 464 -2.25 -38.93 -23.84
C VAL A 464 -3.31 -39.01 -24.93
N ILE A 465 -4.43 -38.33 -24.72
CA ILE A 465 -5.49 -38.16 -25.71
C ILE A 465 -5.64 -36.67 -26.03
N ASN A 466 -5.58 -36.30 -27.31
CA ASN A 466 -5.88 -34.95 -27.74
C ASN A 466 -7.37 -34.82 -28.06
N ILE A 467 -8.02 -33.89 -27.36
CA ILE A 467 -9.42 -33.54 -27.56
C ILE A 467 -9.45 -32.18 -28.25
N THR A 468 -9.97 -32.15 -29.48
CA THR A 468 -10.26 -30.90 -30.18
C THR A 468 -11.69 -30.51 -29.90
N VAL A 469 -11.89 -29.52 -29.04
CA VAL A 469 -13.20 -28.99 -28.66
C VAL A 469 -13.68 -28.01 -29.72
N THR A 470 -14.93 -28.16 -30.15
CA THR A 470 -15.61 -27.35 -31.16
C THR A 470 -17.03 -27.03 -30.72
N ASN A 471 -17.58 -25.91 -31.20
CA ASN A 471 -18.93 -25.42 -30.92
C ASN A 471 -19.27 -25.29 -29.42
N VAL A 472 -18.31 -25.01 -28.53
CA VAL A 472 -18.67 -24.48 -27.21
C VAL A 472 -19.57 -23.27 -27.45
N GLY A 473 -20.80 -23.29 -26.91
CA GLY A 473 -21.85 -22.34 -27.27
C GLY A 473 -21.30 -20.91 -27.25
N GLU A 474 -21.56 -20.16 -28.32
CA GLU A 474 -20.96 -18.84 -28.63
C GLU A 474 -21.05 -17.81 -27.48
N GLY A 475 -20.14 -17.97 -26.52
CA GLY A 475 -19.75 -17.05 -25.46
C GLY A 475 -18.30 -17.39 -25.11
N ASP A 476 -17.41 -16.40 -25.29
CA ASP A 476 -16.01 -16.33 -24.87
C ASP A 476 -14.90 -17.00 -25.72
N LEU A 477 -14.22 -16.14 -26.49
CA LEU A 477 -12.78 -15.95 -26.34
C LEU A 477 -12.60 -14.88 -25.23
N PRO A 478 -11.72 -15.03 -24.22
CA PRO A 478 -11.33 -13.89 -23.39
C PRO A 478 -10.41 -12.97 -24.21
N GLY A 479 -10.65 -11.67 -24.16
CA GLY A 479 -10.03 -10.66 -25.01
C GLY A 479 -10.96 -10.10 -26.08
N GLY A 480 -12.15 -9.66 -25.66
CA GLY A 480 -12.94 -8.71 -26.43
C GLY A 480 -12.16 -7.39 -26.58
N GLU A 481 -12.54 -6.58 -27.57
CA GLU A 481 -12.18 -5.17 -27.46
C GLU A 481 -13.12 -4.57 -26.42
N PRO A 482 -12.60 -3.83 -25.41
CA PRO A 482 -13.42 -3.17 -24.42
C PRO A 482 -14.52 -2.38 -25.12
N VAL A 483 -15.75 -2.56 -24.67
CA VAL A 483 -16.86 -1.72 -25.12
C VAL A 483 -16.57 -0.30 -24.64
N VAL A 484 -15.97 0.52 -25.52
CA VAL A 484 -15.45 1.84 -25.17
C VAL A 484 -16.57 2.75 -24.60
N GLY A 485 -16.52 2.96 -23.29
CA GLY A 485 -17.43 3.81 -22.52
C GLY A 485 -17.83 3.17 -21.18
N ASN A 486 -18.34 3.95 -20.22
CA ASN A 486 -18.88 3.41 -18.97
C ASN A 486 -20.11 2.52 -19.31
N PRO A 487 -20.06 1.19 -19.04
CA PRO A 487 -21.12 0.28 -19.45
C PRO A 487 -22.42 0.58 -18.69
N ALA A 488 -23.54 0.69 -19.40
CA ALA A 488 -24.83 1.01 -18.78
C ALA A 488 -25.46 -0.14 -17.97
N GLN A 489 -24.77 -1.28 -17.89
CA GLN A 489 -25.23 -2.50 -17.24
C GLN A 489 -24.08 -3.11 -16.45
N ALA A 490 -24.42 -3.79 -15.34
CA ALA A 490 -23.47 -4.64 -14.65
C ALA A 490 -23.09 -5.82 -15.54
N PHE A 491 -21.98 -6.48 -15.25
CA PHE A 491 -21.48 -7.59 -16.06
C PHE A 491 -20.61 -8.57 -15.24
N ASP A 492 -20.39 -9.73 -15.83
CA ASP A 492 -19.45 -10.76 -15.37
C ASP A 492 -18.10 -10.51 -16.03
N ASP A 493 -17.14 -10.06 -15.24
CA ASP A 493 -15.77 -9.71 -15.61
C ASP A 493 -14.90 -10.97 -15.65
N ALA A 494 -14.94 -11.67 -16.79
CA ALA A 494 -14.41 -13.02 -16.88
C ALA A 494 -12.87 -13.06 -16.89
N ASP A 495 -12.22 -11.98 -17.29
CA ASP A 495 -10.77 -11.85 -17.37
C ASP A 495 -10.15 -10.87 -16.34
N ASP A 496 -10.96 -10.33 -15.43
CA ASP A 496 -10.57 -9.46 -14.31
C ASP A 496 -9.89 -8.14 -14.78
N ASP A 497 -10.27 -7.62 -15.95
CA ASP A 497 -9.73 -6.37 -16.51
C ASP A 497 -10.54 -5.11 -16.12
N GLY A 498 -11.72 -5.30 -15.52
CA GLY A 498 -12.62 -4.26 -15.04
C GLY A 498 -13.41 -3.55 -16.14
N ALA A 499 -13.35 -4.01 -17.40
CA ALA A 499 -14.00 -3.41 -18.55
C ALA A 499 -15.03 -4.38 -19.15
N LEU A 500 -16.18 -3.84 -19.58
CA LEU A 500 -17.16 -4.68 -20.28
C LEU A 500 -16.64 -5.05 -21.65
N ASP A 501 -16.46 -6.34 -21.88
CA ASP A 501 -16.03 -6.91 -23.14
C ASP A 501 -17.21 -7.43 -23.98
N ALA A 502 -17.00 -7.54 -25.29
CA ALA A 502 -18.06 -7.92 -26.23
C ALA A 502 -18.64 -9.34 -25.99
N ASN A 503 -17.85 -10.19 -25.35
CA ASN A 503 -18.14 -11.58 -25.05
C ASN A 503 -18.69 -11.77 -23.62
N GLU A 504 -18.54 -10.76 -22.76
CA GLU A 504 -18.99 -10.83 -21.39
C GLU A 504 -20.49 -10.72 -21.21
N ARG A 505 -20.96 -11.42 -20.19
CA ARG A 505 -22.38 -11.46 -19.90
C ARG A 505 -22.81 -10.24 -19.10
N THR A 506 -23.65 -9.41 -19.70
CA THR A 506 -24.31 -8.34 -18.95
C THR A 506 -25.41 -8.88 -18.02
N ILE A 507 -25.57 -8.18 -16.90
CA ILE A 507 -26.51 -8.44 -15.82
C ILE A 507 -27.44 -7.23 -15.73
N ALA A 508 -28.74 -7.48 -15.87
CA ALA A 508 -29.71 -6.40 -15.79
C ALA A 508 -29.83 -5.87 -14.35
N THR A 509 -30.00 -4.56 -14.17
CA THR A 509 -30.19 -3.91 -12.86
C THR A 509 -31.27 -4.58 -12.01
N SER A 510 -32.34 -5.09 -12.63
CA SER A 510 -33.41 -5.80 -11.92
C SER A 510 -32.98 -7.11 -11.26
N GLN A 511 -31.87 -7.70 -11.71
CA GLN A 511 -31.30 -8.94 -11.18
C GLN A 511 -30.29 -8.68 -10.05
N LEU A 512 -29.86 -7.42 -9.86
CA LEU A 512 -28.87 -7.06 -8.85
C LEU A 512 -29.44 -7.02 -7.43
N TYR A 513 -30.76 -6.91 -7.27
CA TYR A 513 -31.36 -6.77 -5.94
C TYR A 513 -31.29 -8.05 -5.09
N ASP A 514 -31.28 -9.22 -5.73
CA ASP A 514 -31.23 -10.55 -5.11
C ASP A 514 -30.23 -11.47 -5.84
N PHE A 515 -29.14 -10.87 -6.36
CA PHE A 515 -28.13 -11.58 -7.13
C PHE A 515 -27.43 -12.66 -6.30
N ASP A 516 -27.42 -13.90 -6.79
CA ASP A 516 -26.74 -15.04 -6.16
C ASP A 516 -26.13 -15.93 -7.26
N ASN A 517 -24.86 -15.67 -7.56
CA ASN A 517 -24.05 -16.50 -8.45
C ASN A 517 -22.57 -16.43 -8.07
N THR A 518 -22.11 -17.42 -7.33
CA THR A 518 -20.75 -17.47 -6.74
C THR A 518 -19.63 -17.75 -7.74
N SER A 519 -19.96 -17.96 -9.02
CA SER A 519 -18.96 -18.14 -10.08
C SER A 519 -18.64 -16.84 -10.82
N VAL A 520 -19.43 -15.77 -10.62
CA VAL A 520 -19.34 -14.50 -11.37
C VAL A 520 -18.42 -13.51 -10.68
N ASN A 521 -17.52 -12.90 -11.44
CA ASN A 521 -16.75 -11.73 -11.02
C ASN A 521 -17.59 -10.48 -11.33
N LEU A 522 -18.29 -9.94 -10.34
CA LEU A 522 -19.33 -8.95 -10.61
C LEU A 522 -18.77 -7.53 -10.66
N VAL A 523 -18.91 -6.84 -11.80
CA VAL A 523 -18.66 -5.40 -11.91
C VAL A 523 -19.98 -4.63 -12.06
N ILE A 524 -20.19 -3.62 -11.20
CA ILE A 524 -21.36 -2.74 -11.21
C ILE A 524 -20.89 -1.29 -11.43
N PRO A 525 -20.85 -0.83 -12.69
CA PRO A 525 -20.32 0.48 -13.05
C PRO A 525 -21.30 1.62 -12.69
N GLU A 526 -20.80 2.85 -12.52
CA GLU A 526 -21.59 4.02 -12.09
C GLU A 526 -22.89 4.22 -12.92
N ALA A 527 -22.85 3.91 -14.22
CA ALA A 527 -23.97 4.11 -15.13
C ALA A 527 -25.21 3.24 -14.83
N VAL A 528 -25.07 2.17 -14.03
CA VAL A 528 -26.21 1.36 -13.53
C VAL A 528 -27.11 2.19 -12.62
N GLY A 529 -26.56 3.17 -11.91
CA GLY A 529 -27.26 4.04 -10.97
C GLY A 529 -27.58 3.36 -9.63
N GLU A 530 -28.15 4.15 -8.71
CA GLU A 530 -28.44 3.72 -7.34
C GLU A 530 -29.38 2.50 -7.28
N LEU A 531 -29.01 1.51 -6.47
CA LEU A 531 -29.83 0.35 -6.15
C LEU A 531 -30.62 0.61 -4.86
N GLU A 532 -31.83 1.16 -5.01
CA GLU A 532 -32.71 1.49 -3.88
C GLU A 532 -33.89 0.52 -3.72
N GLN A 533 -34.05 -0.04 -2.51
CA GLN A 533 -35.21 -0.84 -2.10
C GLN A 533 -35.93 -0.26 -0.88
N ARG A 534 -37.26 -0.41 -0.87
CA ARG A 534 -38.08 0.07 0.26
C ARG A 534 -38.36 -1.01 1.30
N ASN A 535 -38.89 -2.15 0.87
CA ASN A 535 -39.38 -3.20 1.77
C ASN A 535 -38.62 -4.52 1.65
N ASP A 536 -37.73 -4.59 0.67
CA ASP A 536 -36.95 -5.76 0.30
C ASP A 536 -35.46 -5.45 0.55
N PRO A 537 -34.64 -6.48 0.81
CA PRO A 537 -33.20 -6.30 0.94
C PRO A 537 -32.56 -5.97 -0.40
N VAL A 538 -31.33 -5.45 -0.35
CA VAL A 538 -30.41 -5.56 -1.48
C VAL A 538 -29.38 -6.61 -1.08
N SER A 539 -29.35 -7.74 -1.77
CA SER A 539 -28.55 -8.91 -1.43
C SER A 539 -27.78 -9.36 -2.67
N ILE A 540 -26.47 -9.23 -2.64
CA ILE A 540 -25.58 -9.62 -3.74
C ILE A 540 -24.58 -10.63 -3.21
N ARG A 541 -24.52 -11.79 -3.86
CA ARG A 541 -23.59 -12.86 -3.57
C ARG A 541 -22.91 -13.31 -4.86
N ALA A 542 -21.59 -13.13 -4.93
CA ALA A 542 -20.78 -13.34 -6.14
C ALA A 542 -19.43 -14.01 -5.82
N ARG A 543 -18.60 -14.25 -6.85
CA ARG A 543 -17.21 -14.68 -6.66
C ARG A 543 -16.38 -13.51 -6.11
N SER A 544 -16.40 -12.38 -6.81
CA SER A 544 -15.87 -11.05 -6.44
C SER A 544 -16.93 -9.97 -6.70
N ILE A 545 -16.78 -8.79 -6.09
CA ILE A 545 -17.70 -7.65 -6.28
C ILE A 545 -16.90 -6.35 -6.40
N THR A 546 -16.98 -5.68 -7.55
CA THR A 546 -16.49 -4.32 -7.76
C THR A 546 -17.66 -3.42 -8.10
N SER A 547 -17.85 -2.32 -7.38
CA SER A 547 -19.01 -1.45 -7.61
C SER A 547 -18.76 0.02 -7.32
N GLU A 548 -19.22 0.86 -8.24
CA GLU A 548 -19.18 2.33 -8.16
C GLU A 548 -20.56 2.93 -7.82
N VAL A 549 -21.59 2.11 -7.63
CA VAL A 549 -22.97 2.58 -7.37
C VAL A 549 -23.32 2.65 -5.89
N ASP A 550 -24.25 3.53 -5.55
CA ASP A 550 -24.86 3.62 -4.22
C ASP A 550 -25.85 2.47 -3.98
N PHE A 551 -25.85 1.92 -2.76
CA PHE A 551 -26.78 0.88 -2.32
C PHE A 551 -27.65 1.37 -1.17
N SER A 552 -28.97 1.18 -1.25
CA SER A 552 -29.88 1.71 -0.25
C SER A 552 -31.07 0.77 0.02
N SER A 553 -31.33 0.45 1.29
CA SER A 553 -32.57 -0.19 1.71
C SER A 553 -33.23 0.54 2.89
N THR A 554 -34.54 0.72 2.81
CA THR A 554 -35.30 1.44 3.85
C THR A 554 -35.66 0.56 5.05
N ASN A 555 -36.14 -0.66 4.83
CA ASN A 555 -36.70 -1.52 5.89
C ASN A 555 -35.94 -2.84 6.09
N LYS A 556 -34.97 -3.15 5.23
CA LYS A 556 -34.22 -4.41 5.21
C LYS A 556 -32.72 -4.12 5.11
N ALA A 557 -31.93 -5.18 5.18
CA ALA A 557 -30.47 -5.10 5.14
C ALA A 557 -29.97 -4.83 3.71
N VAL A 558 -28.74 -4.33 3.65
CA VAL A 558 -27.90 -4.37 2.45
C VAL A 558 -26.78 -5.37 2.72
N THR A 559 -26.67 -6.41 1.90
CA THR A 559 -25.70 -7.49 2.08
C THR A 559 -24.90 -7.70 0.79
N LEU A 560 -23.57 -7.62 0.88
CA LEU A 560 -22.64 -7.86 -0.22
C LEU A 560 -21.64 -8.94 0.20
N GLU A 561 -21.65 -10.09 -0.47
CA GLU A 561 -20.82 -11.26 -0.13
C GLU A 561 -20.03 -11.75 -1.35
N ALA A 562 -18.71 -11.59 -1.32
CA ALA A 562 -17.78 -12.24 -2.22
C ALA A 562 -17.30 -13.57 -1.60
N THR A 563 -17.48 -14.66 -2.34
CA THR A 563 -17.24 -16.03 -1.82
C THR A 563 -15.81 -16.52 -1.99
N ALA A 564 -15.07 -16.00 -2.96
CA ALA A 564 -13.68 -16.37 -3.22
C ALA A 564 -12.76 -15.19 -3.55
N GLY A 565 -13.32 -14.04 -3.93
CA GLY A 565 -12.61 -12.82 -4.30
C GLY A 565 -12.88 -11.65 -3.35
N GLU A 566 -12.52 -10.47 -3.81
CA GLU A 566 -12.60 -9.23 -3.04
C GLU A 566 -13.93 -8.50 -3.20
N VAL A 567 -14.17 -7.55 -2.28
CA VAL A 567 -15.22 -6.54 -2.41
C VAL A 567 -14.55 -5.17 -2.47
N LEU A 568 -14.71 -4.45 -3.59
CA LEU A 568 -14.17 -3.10 -3.81
C LEU A 568 -15.32 -2.09 -3.97
N LEU A 569 -15.40 -1.12 -3.06
CA LEU A 569 -16.46 -0.10 -3.02
C LEU A 569 -15.89 1.26 -2.60
N ASP A 570 -16.25 2.33 -3.27
CA ASP A 570 -15.95 3.72 -2.85
C ASP A 570 -17.22 4.58 -2.67
N SER A 571 -18.39 3.95 -2.74
CA SER A 571 -19.70 4.59 -2.83
C SER A 571 -20.44 4.69 -1.47
N ARG A 572 -21.70 5.15 -1.50
CA ARG A 572 -22.56 5.21 -0.31
C ARG A 572 -23.37 3.93 -0.15
N ILE A 573 -23.37 3.37 1.07
CA ILE A 573 -24.19 2.21 1.45
C ILE A 573 -25.10 2.58 2.63
N GLU A 574 -26.41 2.42 2.49
CA GLU A 574 -27.38 2.81 3.52
C GLU A 574 -28.45 1.75 3.79
N ALA A 575 -28.53 1.27 5.04
CA ALA A 575 -29.65 0.51 5.57
C ALA A 575 -30.37 1.30 6.67
N LYS A 576 -31.42 2.06 6.31
CA LYS A 576 -32.09 3.03 7.21
C LYS A 576 -32.70 2.39 8.46
N LYS A 577 -33.13 1.14 8.38
CA LYS A 577 -33.75 0.43 9.51
C LYS A 577 -33.20 -0.95 9.77
N SER A 578 -32.10 -1.31 9.14
CA SER A 578 -31.49 -2.64 9.30
C SER A 578 -29.97 -2.54 9.30
N SER A 579 -29.29 -3.64 8.94
CA SER A 579 -27.83 -3.75 8.92
C SER A 579 -27.26 -3.52 7.53
N VAL A 580 -25.98 -3.14 7.50
CA VAL A 580 -25.12 -3.29 6.33
C VAL A 580 -24.10 -4.37 6.64
N ASP A 581 -24.05 -5.41 5.82
CA ASP A 581 -23.15 -6.56 6.01
C ASP A 581 -22.32 -6.76 4.73
N ILE A 582 -21.00 -6.59 4.81
CA ILE A 582 -20.08 -6.72 3.67
C ILE A 582 -19.00 -7.74 4.02
N SER A 583 -18.80 -8.73 3.15
CA SER A 583 -17.76 -9.74 3.36
C SER A 583 -17.11 -10.23 2.07
N GLY A 584 -15.82 -10.55 2.17
CA GLY A 584 -15.00 -11.06 1.05
C GLY A 584 -13.71 -11.70 1.56
N THR A 585 -12.84 -12.17 0.66
CA THR A 585 -11.49 -12.58 1.07
C THR A 585 -10.64 -11.37 1.47
N ARG A 586 -10.75 -10.29 0.68
CA ARG A 586 -10.32 -8.92 0.95
C ARG A 586 -11.54 -8.00 0.84
N VAL A 587 -11.57 -6.92 1.63
CA VAL A 587 -12.62 -5.89 1.56
C VAL A 587 -11.96 -4.52 1.54
N ASP A 588 -12.21 -3.74 0.50
CA ASP A 588 -11.81 -2.34 0.41
C ASP A 588 -13.04 -1.44 0.31
N VAL A 589 -13.21 -0.60 1.33
CA VAL A 589 -14.26 0.43 1.43
C VAL A 589 -13.64 1.81 1.71
N SER A 590 -12.42 2.04 1.22
CA SER A 590 -11.68 3.28 1.44
C SER A 590 -12.49 4.49 0.97
N GLY A 591 -12.62 5.50 1.83
CA GLY A 591 -13.40 6.72 1.57
C GLY A 591 -14.93 6.53 1.51
N ALA A 592 -15.44 5.30 1.58
CA ALA A 592 -16.87 5.02 1.45
C ALA A 592 -17.69 5.59 2.63
N SER A 593 -18.99 5.82 2.39
CA SER A 593 -19.94 6.28 3.42
C SER A 593 -20.97 5.20 3.72
N ILE A 594 -20.84 4.51 4.85
CA ILE A 594 -21.68 3.38 5.24
C ILE A 594 -22.56 3.72 6.45
N ASN A 595 -23.86 3.48 6.33
CA ASN A 595 -24.84 3.81 7.37
C ASN A 595 -25.82 2.66 7.65
N GLY A 596 -25.63 1.98 8.79
CA GLY A 596 -26.49 0.89 9.28
C GLY A 596 -27.27 1.28 10.53
N GLN A 597 -28.16 2.29 10.41
CA GLN A 597 -28.70 3.05 11.55
C GLN A 597 -29.24 2.22 12.73
N ASN A 598 -29.96 1.12 12.47
CA ASN A 598 -30.72 0.40 13.49
C ASN A 598 -30.09 -0.92 13.92
N ASP A 599 -29.56 -1.73 12.98
CA ASP A 599 -29.10 -3.09 13.28
C ASP A 599 -27.59 -3.28 13.12
N GLY A 600 -26.86 -2.31 12.57
CA GLY A 600 -25.39 -2.25 12.65
C GLY A 600 -24.68 -2.24 11.32
N ILE A 601 -23.35 -2.20 11.40
CA ILE A 601 -22.45 -2.35 10.27
C ILE A 601 -21.50 -3.50 10.61
N THR A 602 -21.44 -4.50 9.73
CA THR A 602 -20.48 -5.60 9.81
C THR A 602 -19.63 -5.61 8.56
N LEU A 603 -18.32 -5.44 8.70
CA LEU A 603 -17.35 -5.56 7.61
C LEU A 603 -16.36 -6.69 7.94
N THR A 604 -16.22 -7.68 7.05
CA THR A 604 -15.43 -8.88 7.32
C THR A 604 -14.57 -9.30 6.13
N ALA A 605 -13.25 -9.28 6.29
CA ALA A 605 -12.30 -9.94 5.39
C ALA A 605 -11.93 -11.33 5.94
N ASN A 606 -12.41 -12.40 5.31
CA ASN A 606 -12.24 -13.78 5.78
C ASN A 606 -10.86 -14.39 5.46
N GLY A 607 -10.09 -13.78 4.56
CA GLY A 607 -8.88 -14.37 3.99
C GLY A 607 -7.62 -13.53 4.15
N ASP A 608 -7.73 -12.20 4.11
CA ASP A 608 -6.59 -11.29 4.08
C ASP A 608 -6.91 -9.95 4.77
N GLU A 609 -6.99 -8.86 4.02
CA GLU A 609 -6.98 -7.50 4.54
C GLU A 609 -8.34 -6.83 4.41
N LEU A 610 -8.68 -6.02 5.41
CA LEU A 610 -9.80 -5.09 5.37
C LEU A 610 -9.26 -3.66 5.39
N ILE A 611 -9.59 -2.88 4.35
CA ILE A 611 -9.19 -1.49 4.20
C ILE A 611 -10.45 -0.62 4.24
N ALA A 612 -10.52 0.28 5.21
CA ALA A 612 -11.57 1.29 5.33
C ALA A 612 -10.95 2.66 5.68
N SER A 613 -9.79 2.93 5.08
CA SER A 613 -9.05 4.18 5.29
C SER A 613 -9.91 5.38 4.88
N GLY A 614 -9.98 6.41 5.73
CA GLY A 614 -10.81 7.60 5.49
C GLY A 614 -12.34 7.38 5.44
N ALA A 615 -12.82 6.15 5.65
CA ALA A 615 -14.24 5.83 5.53
C ALA A 615 -15.10 6.51 6.61
N GLN A 616 -16.38 6.71 6.30
CA GLN A 616 -17.39 7.25 7.22
C GLN A 616 -18.37 6.13 7.59
N LEU A 617 -18.26 5.56 8.80
CA LEU A 617 -19.11 4.45 9.26
C LEU A 617 -20.04 4.94 10.37
N SER A 618 -21.36 4.85 10.19
CA SER A 618 -22.33 5.29 11.20
C SER A 618 -23.39 4.24 11.51
N ALA A 619 -23.46 3.82 12.78
CA ALA A 619 -24.47 2.90 13.29
C ALA A 619 -25.09 3.44 14.59
N SER A 620 -25.80 4.57 14.50
CA SER A 620 -26.28 5.31 15.67
C SER A 620 -27.02 4.49 16.75
N LYS A 621 -27.66 3.35 16.44
CA LYS A 621 -28.38 2.50 17.42
C LYS A 621 -27.83 1.08 17.58
N SER A 622 -26.79 0.72 16.84
CA SER A 622 -26.20 -0.62 16.84
C SER A 622 -24.67 -0.56 16.79
N THR A 623 -24.01 -1.71 16.68
CA THR A 623 -22.55 -1.81 16.66
C THR A 623 -21.98 -1.48 15.29
N VAL A 624 -20.70 -1.09 15.28
CA VAL A 624 -19.85 -1.15 14.09
C VAL A 624 -18.77 -2.19 14.38
N ASP A 625 -18.79 -3.28 13.63
CA ASP A 625 -17.89 -4.41 13.79
C ASP A 625 -17.06 -4.56 12.49
N VAL A 626 -15.74 -4.45 12.61
CA VAL A 626 -14.79 -4.51 11.49
C VAL A 626 -13.74 -5.58 11.80
N SER A 627 -13.57 -6.56 10.91
CA SER A 627 -12.63 -7.65 11.14
C SER A 627 -11.92 -8.15 9.88
N GLY A 628 -10.66 -8.55 10.03
CA GLY A 628 -9.81 -9.09 8.97
C GLY A 628 -8.62 -9.85 9.54
N LYS A 629 -7.73 -10.42 8.71
CA LYS A 629 -6.40 -10.84 9.21
C LYS A 629 -5.56 -9.61 9.51
N ARG A 630 -5.60 -8.61 8.63
CA ARG A 630 -5.10 -7.24 8.82
C ARG A 630 -6.25 -6.26 8.66
N VAL A 631 -6.19 -5.13 9.36
CA VAL A 631 -7.24 -4.10 9.34
C VAL A 631 -6.60 -2.71 9.26
N ASP A 632 -6.97 -1.91 8.27
CA ASP A 632 -6.61 -0.48 8.17
C ASP A 632 -7.87 0.39 8.16
N VAL A 633 -8.03 1.21 9.20
CA VAL A 633 -9.07 2.24 9.33
C VAL A 633 -8.46 3.63 9.56
N SER A 634 -7.24 3.86 9.06
CA SER A 634 -6.51 5.11 9.22
C SER A 634 -7.32 6.31 8.73
N GLY A 635 -7.42 7.36 9.55
CA GLY A 635 -8.20 8.56 9.25
C GLY A 635 -9.72 8.35 9.13
N ALA A 636 -10.24 7.16 9.40
CA ALA A 636 -11.67 6.89 9.33
C ALA A 636 -12.45 7.62 10.44
N ASN A 637 -13.73 7.88 10.18
CA ASN A 637 -14.67 8.41 11.16
C ASN A 637 -15.76 7.38 11.42
N ILE A 638 -15.73 6.78 12.61
CA ILE A 638 -16.61 5.69 13.01
C ILE A 638 -17.47 6.14 14.20
N ASP A 639 -18.78 6.20 14.00
CA ASP A 639 -19.75 6.62 15.02
C ASP A 639 -20.80 5.53 15.30
N ALA A 640 -20.68 4.91 16.47
CA ALA A 640 -21.65 3.97 17.04
C ALA A 640 -22.32 4.55 18.29
N THR A 641 -22.69 5.84 18.31
CA THR A 641 -23.10 6.62 19.51
C THR A 641 -23.80 5.86 20.65
N ASN A 642 -24.75 4.94 20.36
CA ASN A 642 -25.53 4.20 21.38
C ASN A 642 -25.02 2.77 21.71
N ARG A 643 -24.11 2.18 20.91
CA ARG A 643 -23.51 0.85 21.12
C ARG A 643 -22.00 0.91 20.87
N GLY A 644 -21.34 -0.23 20.71
CA GLY A 644 -19.90 -0.35 20.68
C GLY A 644 -19.30 -0.30 19.28
N ILE A 645 -18.00 -0.06 19.25
CA ILE A 645 -17.14 -0.21 18.08
C ILE A 645 -16.19 -1.37 18.37
N THR A 646 -16.14 -2.36 17.49
CA THR A 646 -15.19 -3.46 17.55
C THR A 646 -14.33 -3.43 16.30
N LEU A 647 -13.01 -3.31 16.46
CA LEU A 647 -12.05 -3.42 15.36
C LEU A 647 -11.09 -4.59 15.68
N ALA A 648 -10.99 -5.58 14.80
CA ALA A 648 -10.25 -6.81 15.09
C ALA A 648 -9.40 -7.30 13.91
N ALA A 649 -8.08 -7.24 14.06
CA ALA A 649 -7.12 -7.99 13.26
C ALA A 649 -6.88 -9.37 13.92
N THR A 650 -7.20 -10.44 13.21
CA THR A 650 -7.19 -11.81 13.76
C THR A 650 -5.82 -12.48 13.77
N ASP A 651 -4.83 -11.93 13.06
CA ASP A 651 -3.45 -12.46 13.04
C ASP A 651 -2.37 -11.38 12.81
N GLY A 652 -2.70 -10.32 12.09
CA GLY A 652 -1.79 -9.26 11.68
C GLY A 652 -1.98 -7.94 12.43
N GLU A 653 -1.58 -6.87 11.74
CA GLU A 653 -1.62 -5.51 12.26
C GLU A 653 -3.01 -4.87 12.12
N LEU A 654 -3.36 -4.07 13.11
CA LEU A 654 -4.50 -3.15 13.07
C LEU A 654 -3.97 -1.71 13.10
N VAL A 655 -4.24 -0.95 12.04
CA VAL A 655 -3.89 0.46 11.94
C VAL A 655 -5.16 1.31 11.98
N ALA A 656 -5.24 2.24 12.92
CA ALA A 656 -6.30 3.22 13.09
C ALA A 656 -5.69 4.61 13.37
N SER A 657 -4.53 4.87 12.78
CA SER A 657 -3.80 6.14 12.93
C SER A 657 -4.67 7.31 12.50
N GLY A 658 -4.75 8.37 13.31
CA GLY A 658 -5.56 9.56 13.04
C GLY A 658 -7.08 9.33 12.96
N ALA A 659 -7.58 8.14 13.30
CA ALA A 659 -9.02 7.84 13.23
C ALA A 659 -9.83 8.59 14.30
N LEU A 660 -11.10 8.86 13.99
CA LEU A 660 -12.09 9.43 14.91
C LEU A 660 -13.11 8.34 15.28
N LEU A 661 -13.07 7.84 16.51
CA LEU A 661 -13.95 6.76 16.96
C LEU A 661 -14.86 7.25 18.09
N SER A 662 -16.18 7.17 17.90
CA SER A 662 -17.18 7.64 18.86
C SER A 662 -18.18 6.54 19.22
N ALA A 663 -18.08 6.03 20.45
CA ALA A 663 -19.02 5.08 21.05
C ALA A 663 -19.52 5.59 22.41
N SER A 664 -19.98 6.85 22.47
CA SER A 664 -20.19 7.58 23.74
C SER A 664 -21.01 6.83 24.82
N LYS A 665 -21.82 5.82 24.48
CA LYS A 665 -22.64 5.02 25.42
C LYS A 665 -22.21 3.55 25.58
N SER A 666 -21.15 3.11 24.91
CA SER A 666 -20.65 1.73 24.90
C SER A 666 -19.12 1.69 24.82
N THR A 667 -18.55 0.49 24.70
CA THR A 667 -17.11 0.28 24.60
C THR A 667 -16.56 0.57 23.19
N VAL A 668 -15.28 0.91 23.14
CA VAL A 668 -14.46 0.80 21.94
C VAL A 668 -13.42 -0.27 22.21
N ASP A 669 -13.45 -1.36 21.45
CA ASP A 669 -12.57 -2.51 21.60
C ASP A 669 -11.75 -2.70 20.31
N ILE A 670 -10.43 -2.57 20.41
CA ILE A 670 -9.49 -2.65 19.29
C ILE A 670 -8.48 -3.75 19.58
N SER A 671 -8.30 -4.69 18.66
CA SER A 671 -7.42 -5.84 18.86
C SER A 671 -6.63 -6.24 17.62
N GLY A 672 -5.39 -6.69 17.82
CA GLY A 672 -4.50 -7.15 16.76
C GLY A 672 -3.24 -7.83 17.30
N LYS A 673 -2.39 -8.32 16.41
CA LYS A 673 -1.03 -8.75 16.77
C LYS A 673 -0.11 -7.55 17.02
N ARG A 674 -0.32 -6.47 16.26
CA ARG A 674 0.18 -5.12 16.55
C ARG A 674 -0.99 -4.17 16.41
N VAL A 675 -1.00 -3.11 17.22
CA VAL A 675 -2.07 -2.10 17.19
C VAL A 675 -1.45 -0.72 17.13
N ASP A 676 -1.77 0.04 16.08
CA ASP A 676 -1.37 1.45 15.93
C ASP A 676 -2.62 2.35 15.90
N VAL A 677 -2.81 3.15 16.93
CA VAL A 677 -3.84 4.19 17.06
C VAL A 677 -3.21 5.59 17.20
N SER A 678 -2.01 5.78 16.66
CA SER A 678 -1.26 7.03 16.78
C SER A 678 -2.08 8.24 16.28
N GLY A 679 -2.13 9.31 17.07
CA GLY A 679 -2.92 10.50 16.75
C GLY A 679 -4.44 10.31 16.68
N ALA A 680 -4.98 9.14 16.99
CA ALA A 680 -6.42 8.88 16.96
C ALA A 680 -7.16 9.61 18.09
N ASN A 681 -8.44 9.91 17.87
CA ASN A 681 -9.35 10.42 18.89
C ASN A 681 -10.46 9.40 19.16
N ILE A 682 -10.41 8.76 20.33
CA ILE A 682 -11.30 7.67 20.72
C ILE A 682 -12.13 8.11 21.93
N ASP A 683 -13.45 8.22 21.73
CA ASP A 683 -14.42 8.63 22.73
C ASP A 683 -15.41 7.51 23.07
N ALA A 684 -15.24 6.95 24.26
CA ALA A 684 -16.16 6.02 24.92
C ALA A 684 -16.71 6.60 26.23
N THR A 685 -16.99 7.92 26.30
CA THR A 685 -17.30 8.69 27.53
C THR A 685 -18.07 7.96 28.65
N ASN A 686 -19.08 7.14 28.35
CA ASN A 686 -19.87 6.42 29.37
C ASN A 686 -19.43 4.97 29.65
N GLN A 687 -18.57 4.35 28.85
CA GLN A 687 -17.99 3.02 29.09
C GLN A 687 -16.46 3.06 28.88
N GLY A 688 -15.84 1.91 28.59
CA GLY A 688 -14.39 1.74 28.55
C GLY A 688 -13.80 1.70 27.15
N ILE A 689 -12.49 1.88 27.08
CA ILE A 689 -11.67 1.69 25.88
C ILE A 689 -10.72 0.53 26.15
N THR A 690 -10.67 -0.43 25.25
CA THR A 690 -9.70 -1.53 25.29
C THR A 690 -8.87 -1.50 24.00
N LEU A 691 -7.56 -1.38 24.15
CA LEU A 691 -6.59 -1.52 23.05
C LEU A 691 -5.73 -2.75 23.37
N SER A 692 -5.75 -3.78 22.52
CA SER A 692 -5.12 -5.08 22.82
C SER A 692 -4.25 -5.58 21.66
N ALA A 693 -2.93 -5.48 21.82
CA ALA A 693 -1.92 -6.05 20.93
C ALA A 693 -1.50 -7.46 21.40
N THR A 694 -2.47 -8.33 21.67
CA THR A 694 -2.23 -9.66 22.27
C THR A 694 -2.55 -10.84 21.34
N VAL A 695 -3.15 -10.57 20.18
CA VAL A 695 -3.60 -11.60 19.23
C VAL A 695 -2.40 -12.27 18.57
N SER A 696 -2.48 -13.58 18.30
CA SER A 696 -1.44 -14.37 17.62
C SER A 696 -0.01 -14.20 18.21
N GLY A 697 0.09 -14.09 19.54
CA GLY A 697 1.35 -13.89 20.25
C GLY A 697 1.87 -12.45 20.20
N GLY A 698 0.94 -11.48 20.23
CA GLY A 698 1.13 -10.12 19.72
C GLY A 698 2.08 -9.19 20.48
N GLY A 699 2.68 -8.27 19.73
CA GLY A 699 3.78 -7.39 20.10
C GLY A 699 3.33 -5.97 20.43
N GLU A 700 3.83 -4.98 19.68
CA GLU A 700 3.74 -3.57 20.07
C GLU A 700 2.32 -2.97 20.00
N LEU A 701 2.06 -2.06 20.95
CA LEU A 701 0.90 -1.17 20.95
C LEU A 701 1.38 0.28 20.86
N ILE A 702 0.99 0.98 19.80
CA ILE A 702 1.37 2.36 19.53
C ILE A 702 0.12 3.24 19.65
N ALA A 703 0.11 4.13 20.64
CA ALA A 703 -0.94 5.12 20.88
C ALA A 703 -0.36 6.52 21.10
N SER A 704 0.82 6.79 20.54
CA SER A 704 1.49 8.09 20.63
C SER A 704 0.60 9.20 20.06
N ASN A 705 0.53 10.33 20.77
CA ASN A 705 -0.31 11.48 20.45
C ASN A 705 -1.82 11.20 20.38
N ALA A 706 -2.30 10.03 20.78
CA ALA A 706 -3.72 9.70 20.78
C ALA A 706 -4.47 10.44 21.90
N LEU A 707 -5.75 10.73 21.67
CA LEU A 707 -6.69 11.22 22.67
C LEU A 707 -7.68 10.09 23.02
N LEU A 708 -7.57 9.53 24.22
CA LEU A 708 -8.45 8.46 24.70
C LEU A 708 -9.35 8.99 25.83
N SER A 709 -10.67 8.94 25.64
CA SER A 709 -11.65 9.46 26.60
C SER A 709 -12.67 8.39 27.02
N ALA A 710 -12.55 7.91 28.26
CA ALA A 710 -13.46 6.96 28.91
C ALA A 710 -13.92 7.51 30.27
N ASP A 711 -14.49 8.70 30.27
CA ASP A 711 -14.80 9.53 31.46
C ASP A 711 -15.49 8.78 32.64
N LYS A 712 -16.25 7.71 32.37
CA LYS A 712 -16.97 6.92 33.38
C LYS A 712 -16.47 5.48 33.57
N SER A 713 -15.45 5.02 32.84
CA SER A 713 -14.96 3.63 32.91
C SER A 713 -13.46 3.54 32.67
N ASP A 714 -12.94 2.32 32.59
CA ASP A 714 -11.51 2.05 32.48
C ASP A 714 -10.99 2.29 31.05
N ILE A 715 -9.73 2.71 30.93
CA ILE A 715 -8.91 2.63 29.71
C ILE A 715 -7.91 1.52 29.94
N ALA A 716 -7.99 0.45 29.14
CA ALA A 716 -7.10 -0.70 29.22
C ALA A 716 -6.20 -0.75 27.97
N LEU A 717 -4.89 -0.75 28.20
CA LEU A 717 -3.86 -1.00 27.20
C LEU A 717 -3.26 -2.38 27.51
N GLU A 718 -3.31 -3.29 26.54
CA GLU A 718 -2.84 -4.66 26.68
C GLU A 718 -1.90 -4.98 25.53
N SER A 719 -0.76 -5.58 25.81
CA SER A 719 0.31 -5.86 24.85
C SER A 719 1.09 -7.09 25.29
N VAL A 720 1.74 -7.82 24.38
CA VAL A 720 2.87 -8.72 24.70
C VAL A 720 4.15 -8.19 24.04
N GLY A 721 4.35 -6.88 24.16
CA GLY A 721 5.49 -6.10 23.67
C GLY A 721 5.52 -4.71 24.31
N ASP A 722 6.29 -3.80 23.71
CA ASP A 722 6.38 -2.41 24.16
C ASP A 722 5.04 -1.67 23.96
N ILE A 723 4.78 -0.67 24.82
CA ILE A 723 3.61 0.20 24.72
C ILE A 723 4.11 1.65 24.59
N PHE A 724 3.70 2.32 23.52
CA PHE A 724 4.05 3.72 23.24
C PHE A 724 2.83 4.61 23.43
N VAL A 725 2.88 5.53 24.41
CA VAL A 725 1.83 6.53 24.63
C VAL A 725 2.42 7.94 24.69
N ASP A 726 3.58 8.16 24.06
CA ASP A 726 4.27 9.45 24.02
C ASP A 726 3.35 10.55 23.48
N GLY A 727 3.22 11.65 24.22
CA GLY A 727 2.35 12.78 23.86
C GLY A 727 0.84 12.49 23.94
N ALA A 728 0.42 11.29 24.31
CA ALA A 728 -0.99 10.92 24.38
C ALA A 728 -1.72 11.64 25.52
N THR A 729 -3.04 11.82 25.38
CA THR A 729 -3.92 12.31 26.45
C THR A 729 -4.93 11.23 26.83
N LEU A 730 -4.86 10.77 28.07
CA LEU A 730 -5.72 9.71 28.61
C LEU A 730 -6.68 10.29 29.66
N GLN A 731 -7.99 10.23 29.42
CA GLN A 731 -9.02 10.82 30.28
C GLN A 731 -9.98 9.75 30.81
N SER A 732 -9.95 9.51 32.12
CA SER A 732 -10.94 8.69 32.81
C SER A 732 -11.22 9.26 34.19
N ARG A 733 -12.37 9.94 34.38
CA ARG A 733 -12.69 10.60 35.66
C ARG A 733 -13.11 9.63 36.77
N ASN A 734 -13.72 8.50 36.41
CA ASN A 734 -14.25 7.54 37.38
C ASN A 734 -13.66 6.12 37.26
N GLY A 735 -12.87 5.83 36.23
CA GLY A 735 -12.23 4.54 36.02
C GLY A 735 -10.72 4.56 36.28
N ARG A 736 -10.10 3.43 35.98
CA ARG A 736 -8.66 3.20 36.01
C ARG A 736 -8.07 3.34 34.61
N ILE A 737 -6.79 3.66 34.55
CA ILE A 737 -6.01 3.61 33.31
C ILE A 737 -4.93 2.57 33.56
N THR A 738 -4.99 1.46 32.84
CA THR A 738 -4.12 0.30 33.05
C THR A 738 -3.30 -0.03 31.80
N ALA A 739 -2.06 -0.48 32.01
CA ALA A 739 -1.16 -1.00 30.98
C ALA A 739 -0.65 -2.39 31.38
N ASP A 740 -1.03 -3.43 30.64
CA ASP A 740 -0.51 -4.79 30.80
C ASP A 740 0.39 -5.12 29.62
N LEU A 741 1.68 -5.32 29.88
CA LEU A 741 2.68 -5.59 28.84
C LEU A 741 2.96 -7.08 28.66
N GLY A 742 2.37 -7.97 29.49
CA GLY A 742 2.56 -9.41 29.35
C GLY A 742 3.99 -9.93 29.61
N GLY A 743 4.96 -9.05 29.90
CA GLY A 743 6.38 -9.38 30.06
C GLY A 743 7.25 -8.19 30.51
N ALA A 744 8.57 -8.36 30.47
CA ALA A 744 9.54 -7.34 30.82
C ALA A 744 9.83 -6.41 29.62
N TYR A 745 8.85 -5.59 29.28
CA TYR A 745 8.88 -4.64 28.16
C TYR A 745 8.90 -3.19 28.64
N THR A 746 8.97 -2.24 27.70
CA THR A 746 9.06 -0.82 27.97
C THR A 746 7.71 -0.12 27.77
N LEU A 747 7.37 0.74 28.72
CA LEU A 747 6.24 1.66 28.65
C LEU A 747 6.78 3.07 28.40
N HIS A 748 6.61 3.55 27.16
CA HIS A 748 7.07 4.88 26.72
C HIS A 748 6.00 5.94 26.97
N LEU A 749 6.36 6.97 27.73
CA LEU A 749 5.42 7.85 28.45
C LEU A 749 5.77 9.33 28.30
N SER A 750 6.66 9.68 27.37
CA SER A 750 7.20 11.03 27.26
C SER A 750 6.12 12.01 26.83
N GLY A 751 5.87 13.05 27.63
CA GLY A 751 4.84 14.05 27.35
C GLY A 751 3.39 13.58 27.49
N THR A 752 3.13 12.36 27.96
CA THR A 752 1.77 11.84 28.16
C THR A 752 1.03 12.63 29.26
N VAL A 753 -0.26 12.91 29.03
CA VAL A 753 -1.14 13.62 29.96
C VAL A 753 -2.23 12.68 30.49
N VAL A 754 -2.21 12.41 31.79
CA VAL A 754 -3.23 11.59 32.47
C VAL A 754 -4.20 12.48 33.23
N GLN A 755 -5.49 12.37 32.94
CA GLN A 755 -6.56 13.08 33.63
C GLN A 755 -7.48 12.08 34.35
N ASN A 756 -7.21 11.85 35.63
CA ASN A 756 -8.05 11.03 36.50
C ASN A 756 -8.47 11.81 37.76
N GLN A 757 -9.78 11.95 38.00
CA GLN A 757 -10.32 12.73 39.12
C GLN A 757 -10.60 11.90 40.37
N LYS A 758 -10.88 10.60 40.25
CA LYS A 758 -11.27 9.73 41.38
C LYS A 758 -10.42 8.47 41.54
N GLY A 759 -9.64 8.10 40.53
CA GLY A 759 -8.64 7.03 40.58
C GLY A 759 -7.23 7.58 40.84
N PRO A 760 -6.20 6.71 40.73
CA PRO A 760 -4.80 7.15 40.77
C PRO A 760 -4.58 8.18 39.66
N GLY A 761 -3.84 9.25 39.95
CA GLY A 761 -3.45 10.27 38.95
C GLY A 761 -2.37 9.78 37.98
N ALA A 762 -2.21 8.46 37.85
CA ALA A 762 -1.12 7.77 37.19
C ALA A 762 -1.63 6.53 36.44
N ILE A 763 -0.87 6.07 35.44
CA ILE A 763 -1.13 4.82 34.72
C ILE A 763 -0.70 3.64 35.60
N GLN A 764 -1.58 2.68 35.78
CA GLN A 764 -1.31 1.47 36.55
C GLN A 764 -0.74 0.38 35.65
N TYR A 765 0.44 -0.17 35.93
CA TYR A 765 1.07 -1.16 35.02
C TYR A 765 1.38 -2.52 35.65
N THR A 766 1.48 -3.54 34.79
CA THR A 766 1.81 -4.93 35.14
C THR A 766 2.56 -5.61 33.98
N PRO A 767 3.44 -6.61 34.22
CA PRO A 767 3.87 -7.14 35.53
C PRO A 767 4.97 -6.30 36.22
N ASP A 768 5.32 -6.69 37.44
CA ASP A 768 6.53 -6.18 38.12
C ASP A 768 7.78 -6.43 37.24
N GLY A 769 8.48 -5.36 36.86
CA GLY A 769 9.68 -5.44 35.99
C GLY A 769 9.58 -4.69 34.66
N VAL A 770 8.46 -4.04 34.37
CA VAL A 770 8.32 -3.09 33.25
C VAL A 770 9.32 -1.94 33.39
N THR A 771 9.96 -1.57 32.28
CA THR A 771 10.83 -0.40 32.20
C THR A 771 9.98 0.81 31.80
N GLU A 772 10.11 1.93 32.52
CA GLU A 772 9.49 3.20 32.12
C GLU A 772 10.51 4.06 31.36
N ASP A 773 10.07 4.70 30.28
CA ASP A 773 10.84 5.75 29.57
C ASP A 773 10.10 7.12 29.62
N PRO A 774 10.20 7.89 30.73
CA PRO A 774 9.53 9.18 30.85
C PRO A 774 10.46 10.37 31.15
N ASP A 775 10.00 11.57 30.79
CA ASP A 775 10.56 12.83 31.30
C ASP A 775 10.21 13.08 32.80
N ARG A 776 9.12 12.49 33.31
CA ARG A 776 8.64 12.56 34.71
C ARG A 776 7.76 11.35 35.07
N PRO A 777 7.78 10.84 36.33
CA PRO A 777 6.99 9.67 36.71
C PRO A 777 5.49 9.97 36.69
N ILE A 778 4.77 9.24 35.84
CA ILE A 778 3.30 9.29 35.67
C ILE A 778 2.66 7.89 35.75
N ALA A 779 3.44 6.85 36.03
CA ALA A 779 2.98 5.46 36.13
C ALA A 779 3.30 4.87 37.51
N GLU A 780 2.51 3.88 37.96
CA GLU A 780 2.66 3.17 39.22
C GLU A 780 2.44 1.65 39.03
N PRO A 781 3.29 0.78 39.60
CA PRO A 781 3.10 -0.67 39.52
C PRO A 781 1.85 -1.14 40.30
N GLN A 782 1.15 -2.15 39.77
CA GLN A 782 -0.09 -2.71 40.31
C GLN A 782 0.07 -3.66 41.50
#